data_AF-A0A938IBI4-F1
#
_entry.id   AF-A0A938IBI4-F1
#
_cell.length_a   1.000
_cell.length_b   1.000
_cell.length_c   1.000
_cell.angle_alpha   90.00
_cell.angle_beta   90.00
_cell.angle_gamma   90.00
#
_symmetry.space_group_name_H-M   'P 1'
#
loop_
_entity.id
_entity.type
_entity.pdbx_description
1 polymer ?
#
loop_
_entity_poly.entity_id
_entity_poly.type
_entity_poly.pdbx_seq_one_letter_code
_entity_poly.pdbx_strand_id
1 'polypeptide(L)'
;MIATARHERLELLGSLAVLLLAAVALLADALFSSRVLSAADALLQFEPWRSAAPGAGSPANPLLLDQPTVCEPWLDLAAEQLRAGELPLWNPYNYSGQPYHAAASGGFASPLNWLYFQFPGHATKEWSALLRLFLAGAFALFWLRCFALSAYARLLGALCFQLGGFMVAWLGHPHTAAALFLPFLLWRIERGMSGSAARAIGTLGLGSGLAWLSGHAQTALHVALFTALYATWRGAQQRMLARSVGICGTGLVLGGLVGLVQLWPQWEYVRASQAALLFDEFDVTSPFGLGDALRFLVAPFATGAPHHGDYTGPLGHNLNYAELVGGYVGVLPLLLACAALTRARAAPGVRVLAGLGAIALLVAWQVAPFYDVARAVPVLASTKLLRLLLVVNLALAALAAFGLDAVLERIGSGARVRVLWAAGAVLLVLVDLLAIGRGFNPSIEPARIAPETPVTRFLREQSQPYRVLAVDNTAFAPSANLFQRIPVVSGYDSVEDQHYVALVSLLSKDPAAGLREFGDQAALPPTSFVKEIRAFDRLEALPVAALLNVRYVLSSEPLPAPFELRIDGSTRLYEYPSAMPRAYATCAYHWVDPPRRSERGWIELDGSRLPDPLNVELERPPGVAPEPSGAADAGGAICEIRSYSAQAVEIEVRAQSACCVVLSDAYADGWEATLDGSPVRIERAFGALRAVLCPAGEHVIEMRYAPHSVRLGLWASVAGVLFCVALSLVKRRTPAAGIEA
;
A
#
# COMPACT_ATOMS: atom_id res chain seq x y z
N MET A 1 13.50 47.42 1.43
CA MET A 1 13.00 46.34 0.55
C MET A 1 14.04 45.28 0.20
N ILE A 2 15.23 45.63 -0.31
CA ILE A 2 16.25 44.62 -0.67
C ILE A 2 16.81 43.88 0.56
N ALA A 3 17.10 44.61 1.65
CA ALA A 3 17.61 44.00 2.89
C ALA A 3 16.57 43.09 3.59
N THR A 4 15.29 43.46 3.57
CA THR A 4 14.19 42.68 4.16
C THR A 4 13.92 41.41 3.35
N ALA A 5 13.91 41.49 2.02
CA ALA A 5 13.77 40.31 1.15
C ALA A 5 14.96 39.34 1.28
N ARG A 6 16.18 39.87 1.46
CA ARG A 6 17.37 39.05 1.73
C ARG A 6 17.26 38.33 3.07
N HIS A 7 16.80 39.01 4.11
CA HIS A 7 16.61 38.42 5.44
C HIS A 7 15.58 37.29 5.43
N GLU A 8 14.40 37.51 4.84
CA GLU A 8 13.36 36.47 4.72
C GLU A 8 13.84 35.24 3.93
N ARG A 9 14.67 35.44 2.90
CA ARG A 9 15.26 34.35 2.13
C ARG A 9 16.26 33.55 2.95
N LEU A 10 17.13 34.22 3.71
CA LEU A 10 18.10 33.55 4.58
C LEU A 10 17.41 32.78 5.71
N GLU A 11 16.36 33.35 6.29
CA GLU A 11 15.54 32.68 7.31
C GLU A 11 14.90 31.41 6.74
N LEU A 12 14.30 31.49 5.54
CA LEU A 12 13.71 30.34 4.88
C LEU A 12 14.75 29.24 4.60
N LEU A 13 15.91 29.61 4.07
CA LEU A 13 17.00 28.66 3.81
C LEU A 13 17.51 28.02 5.10
N GLY A 14 17.61 28.80 6.18
CA GLY A 14 17.96 28.29 7.51
C GLY A 14 16.94 27.28 8.04
N SER A 15 15.64 27.59 7.94
CA SER A 15 14.58 26.64 8.33
C SER A 15 14.61 25.36 7.50
N LEU A 16 14.79 25.45 6.17
CA LEU A 16 14.90 24.28 5.30
C LEU A 16 16.14 23.43 5.64
N ALA A 17 17.26 24.07 5.96
CA ALA A 17 18.46 23.36 6.42
C ALA A 17 18.22 22.61 7.73
N VAL A 18 17.52 23.22 8.71
CA VAL A 18 17.16 22.53 9.96
C VAL A 18 16.24 21.33 9.70
N LEU A 19 15.22 21.47 8.83
CA LEU A 19 14.34 20.36 8.48
C LEU A 19 15.11 19.21 7.81
N LEU A 20 16.06 19.53 6.90
CA LEU A 20 16.92 18.52 6.29
C LEU A 20 17.80 17.83 7.33
N LEU A 21 18.49 18.60 8.18
CA LEU A 21 19.35 18.07 9.24
C LEU A 21 18.56 17.22 10.24
N ALA A 22 17.31 17.57 10.54
CA ALA A 22 16.44 16.79 11.40
C ALA A 22 16.10 15.41 10.78
N ALA A 23 15.80 15.36 9.48
CA ALA A 23 15.59 14.09 8.77
C ALA A 23 16.88 13.24 8.70
N VAL A 24 18.02 13.89 8.41
CA VAL A 24 19.34 13.23 8.43
C VAL A 24 19.66 12.69 9.82
N ALA A 25 19.35 13.43 10.88
CA ALA A 25 19.61 13.02 12.26
C ALA A 25 18.73 11.84 12.71
N LEU A 26 17.51 11.72 12.18
CA LEU A 26 16.63 10.57 12.41
C LEU A 26 17.15 9.31 11.71
N LEU A 27 17.66 9.47 10.48
CA LEU A 27 18.13 8.39 9.60
C LEU A 27 19.65 8.20 9.62
N ALA A 28 20.34 8.77 10.61
CA ALA A 28 21.80 8.85 10.63
C ALA A 28 22.47 7.47 10.57
N ASP A 29 21.89 6.49 11.28
CA ASP A 29 22.39 5.12 11.29
C ASP A 29 22.36 4.48 9.90
N ALA A 30 21.31 4.72 9.11
CA ALA A 30 21.22 4.19 7.74
C ALA A 30 22.15 4.97 6.79
N LEU A 31 22.15 6.31 6.86
CA LEU A 31 22.85 7.16 5.91
C LEU A 31 24.38 7.15 6.05
N PHE A 32 24.91 6.86 7.25
CA PHE A 32 26.34 6.99 7.54
C PHE A 32 27.00 5.70 8.03
N SER A 33 26.30 4.56 8.02
CA SER A 33 26.88 3.25 8.35
C SER A 33 26.78 2.27 7.18
N SER A 34 27.24 1.03 7.39
CA SER A 34 27.05 -0.08 6.44
C SER A 34 25.68 -0.77 6.58
N ARG A 35 24.82 -0.30 7.49
CA ARG A 35 23.48 -0.83 7.72
C ARG A 35 22.50 -0.22 6.73
N VAL A 36 21.35 -0.87 6.61
CA VAL A 36 20.30 -0.60 5.63
C VAL A 36 19.00 -0.29 6.35
N LEU A 37 18.30 0.78 5.95
CA LEU A 37 16.94 1.02 6.42
C LEU A 37 15.97 -0.07 5.91
N SER A 38 15.69 -1.06 6.75
CA SER A 38 14.79 -2.18 6.46
C SER A 38 14.37 -2.85 7.76
N ALA A 39 13.11 -3.30 7.81
CA ALA A 39 12.56 -4.13 8.89
C ALA A 39 12.54 -5.63 8.52
N ALA A 40 13.33 -6.07 7.54
CA ALA A 40 13.33 -7.46 7.08
C ALA A 40 13.87 -8.47 8.11
N ASP A 41 14.53 -8.01 9.17
CA ASP A 41 14.83 -8.85 10.33
C ASP A 41 13.58 -9.29 11.09
N ALA A 42 12.42 -8.63 10.91
CA ALA A 42 11.13 -9.11 11.40
C ALA A 42 10.75 -10.50 10.85
N LEU A 43 11.30 -10.90 9.69
CA LEU A 43 11.12 -12.25 9.15
C LEU A 43 11.79 -13.33 10.00
N LEU A 44 12.79 -12.99 10.83
CA LEU A 44 13.47 -13.92 11.73
C LEU A 44 12.54 -14.46 12.84
N GLN A 45 11.33 -13.94 12.95
CA GLN A 45 10.27 -14.48 13.82
C GLN A 45 9.64 -15.76 13.25
N PHE A 46 9.78 -16.00 11.94
CA PHE A 46 9.11 -17.06 11.20
C PHE A 46 10.11 -18.05 10.62
N GLU A 47 9.71 -19.31 10.46
CA GLU A 47 10.51 -20.26 9.71
C GLU A 47 10.40 -19.98 8.19
N PRO A 48 11.40 -20.36 7.38
CA PRO A 48 12.66 -21.03 7.76
C PRO A 48 13.76 -20.08 8.26
N TRP A 49 13.51 -18.77 8.31
CA TRP A 49 14.55 -17.78 8.63
C TRP A 49 14.97 -17.80 10.10
N ARG A 50 14.03 -18.06 11.01
CA ARG A 50 14.29 -18.20 12.44
C ARG A 50 15.38 -19.24 12.73
N SER A 51 15.28 -20.42 12.13
CA SER A 51 16.28 -21.49 12.31
C SER A 51 17.55 -21.30 11.49
N ALA A 52 17.51 -20.56 10.38
CA ALA A 52 18.68 -20.29 9.55
C ALA A 52 19.66 -19.27 10.16
N ALA A 53 19.21 -18.46 11.13
CA ALA A 53 20.03 -17.45 11.79
C ALA A 53 20.05 -17.65 13.32
N PRO A 54 20.57 -18.79 13.83
CA PRO A 54 20.59 -19.07 15.26
C PRO A 54 21.45 -18.03 15.99
N GLY A 55 20.87 -17.37 16.99
CA GLY A 55 21.55 -16.32 17.75
C GLY A 55 21.44 -14.91 17.16
N ALA A 56 20.65 -14.70 16.09
CA ALA A 56 20.43 -13.36 15.52
C ALA A 56 19.73 -12.36 16.46
N GLY A 57 19.19 -12.85 17.59
CA GLY A 57 18.44 -12.06 18.57
C GLY A 57 16.99 -11.85 18.18
N SER A 58 16.26 -11.07 18.97
CA SER A 58 14.93 -10.60 18.59
C SER A 58 15.02 -9.59 17.44
N PRO A 59 14.02 -9.52 16.55
CA PRO A 59 13.97 -8.48 15.53
C PRO A 59 13.96 -7.09 16.16
N ALA A 60 14.54 -6.10 15.47
CA ALA A 60 14.66 -4.75 15.97
C ALA A 60 13.30 -4.07 16.18
N ASN A 61 12.31 -4.33 15.31
CA ASN A 61 10.92 -3.93 15.52
C ASN A 61 9.97 -4.96 14.90
N PRO A 62 9.44 -5.92 15.69
CA PRO A 62 8.60 -7.00 15.17
C PRO A 62 7.27 -6.53 14.57
N LEU A 63 6.81 -5.32 14.91
CA LEU A 63 5.51 -4.79 14.47
C LEU A 63 5.54 -4.24 13.03
N LEU A 64 6.72 -4.14 12.42
CA LEU A 64 6.87 -3.62 11.05
C LEU A 64 6.84 -4.73 9.98
N LEU A 65 6.26 -5.89 10.28
CA LEU A 65 6.23 -7.07 9.40
C LEU A 65 5.60 -6.82 8.02
N ASP A 66 4.67 -5.86 7.90
CA ASP A 66 4.09 -5.46 6.61
C ASP A 66 5.15 -4.88 5.64
N GLN A 67 6.23 -4.30 6.16
CA GLN A 67 7.30 -3.75 5.32
C GLN A 67 8.01 -4.86 4.53
N PRO A 68 8.57 -5.92 5.15
CA PRO A 68 9.21 -7.00 4.40
C PRO A 68 8.26 -8.02 3.78
N THR A 69 6.94 -7.95 4.01
CA THR A 69 5.98 -8.85 3.36
C THR A 69 5.21 -8.19 2.22
N VAL A 70 4.90 -6.89 2.26
CA VAL A 70 4.06 -6.23 1.23
C VAL A 70 4.74 -5.02 0.57
N CYS A 71 5.62 -4.31 1.28
CA CYS A 71 6.19 -3.07 0.73
C CYS A 71 7.52 -3.32 0.00
N GLU A 72 8.51 -3.81 0.72
CA GLU A 72 9.89 -3.95 0.27
C GLU A 72 10.07 -4.94 -0.90
N PRO A 73 9.64 -6.21 -0.78
CA PRO A 73 9.88 -7.18 -1.86
C PRO A 73 9.13 -6.85 -3.16
N TRP A 74 8.00 -6.14 -3.05
CA TRP A 74 7.24 -5.66 -4.21
C TRP A 74 7.97 -4.55 -4.95
N LEU A 75 8.61 -3.62 -4.24
CA LEU A 75 9.47 -2.62 -4.86
C LEU A 75 10.66 -3.28 -5.57
N ASP A 76 11.24 -4.30 -4.94
CA ASP A 76 12.37 -5.06 -5.51
C ASP A 76 11.95 -5.81 -6.78
N LEU A 77 10.75 -6.39 -6.82
CA LEU A 77 10.19 -7.02 -8.02
C LEU A 77 10.01 -6.01 -9.16
N ALA A 78 9.43 -4.84 -8.89
CA ALA A 78 9.27 -3.82 -9.93
C ALA A 78 10.61 -3.29 -10.46
N ALA A 79 11.59 -3.07 -9.57
CA ALA A 79 12.92 -2.63 -9.98
C ALA A 79 13.64 -3.66 -10.88
N GLU A 80 13.39 -4.95 -10.68
CA GLU A 80 13.92 -6.02 -11.54
C GLU A 80 13.24 -6.01 -12.92
N GLN A 81 11.90 -6.03 -12.96
CA GLN A 81 11.16 -6.02 -14.23
C GLN A 81 11.51 -4.79 -15.09
N LEU A 82 11.58 -3.60 -14.47
CA LEU A 82 11.95 -2.36 -15.18
C LEU A 82 13.37 -2.41 -15.78
N ARG A 83 14.33 -3.03 -15.09
CA ARG A 83 15.69 -3.22 -15.63
C ARG A 83 15.75 -4.23 -16.76
N ALA A 84 14.83 -5.20 -16.76
CA ALA A 84 14.65 -6.12 -17.88
C ALA A 84 13.92 -5.48 -19.08
N GLY A 85 13.49 -4.21 -18.98
CA GLY A 85 12.74 -3.52 -20.03
C GLY A 85 11.24 -3.83 -20.02
N GLU A 86 10.74 -4.48 -18.96
CA GLU A 86 9.34 -4.82 -18.78
C GLU A 86 8.68 -3.86 -17.78
N LEU A 87 7.42 -3.47 -18.04
CA LEU A 87 6.64 -2.74 -17.03
C LEU A 87 6.27 -3.68 -15.86
N PRO A 88 6.11 -3.21 -14.62
CA PRO A 88 5.68 -4.06 -13.53
C PRO A 88 4.16 -4.21 -13.50
N LEU A 89 3.59 -4.94 -14.47
CA LEU A 89 2.14 -5.09 -14.59
C LEU A 89 1.61 -6.37 -13.92
N TRP A 90 2.43 -7.41 -13.82
CA TRP A 90 2.06 -8.73 -13.31
C TRP A 90 3.09 -9.26 -12.30
N ASN A 91 2.58 -9.87 -11.23
CA ASN A 91 3.37 -10.55 -10.21
C ASN A 91 3.14 -12.07 -10.36
N PRO A 92 4.08 -12.84 -10.95
CA PRO A 92 3.91 -14.27 -11.19
C PRO A 92 4.17 -15.15 -9.95
N TYR A 93 4.60 -14.56 -8.84
CA TYR A 93 5.12 -15.29 -7.67
C TYR A 93 4.11 -15.46 -6.55
N ASN A 94 3.05 -14.66 -6.51
CA ASN A 94 1.98 -14.78 -5.52
C ASN A 94 0.68 -15.17 -6.22
N TYR A 95 -0.17 -15.91 -5.53
CA TYR A 95 -1.53 -16.27 -5.98
C TYR A 95 -1.58 -16.86 -7.38
N SER A 96 -0.56 -17.62 -7.79
CA SER A 96 -0.48 -18.15 -9.16
C SER A 96 -0.45 -17.09 -10.26
N GLY A 97 -0.12 -15.85 -9.91
CA GLY A 97 -0.18 -14.68 -10.78
C GLY A 97 -1.22 -13.67 -10.30
N GLN A 98 -0.82 -12.41 -10.14
CA GLN A 98 -1.77 -11.33 -9.85
C GLN A 98 -1.39 -9.99 -10.51
N PRO A 99 -2.37 -9.11 -10.78
CA PRO A 99 -2.12 -7.75 -11.26
C PRO A 99 -1.27 -6.90 -10.29
N TYR A 100 0.03 -6.74 -10.56
CA TYR A 100 0.93 -5.95 -9.70
C TYR A 100 0.49 -4.48 -9.65
N HIS A 101 0.27 -3.88 -10.81
CA HIS A 101 -0.02 -2.46 -10.91
C HIS A 101 -1.39 -2.11 -10.29
N ALA A 102 -2.39 -2.99 -10.44
CA ALA A 102 -3.74 -2.77 -9.92
C ALA A 102 -3.83 -2.96 -8.41
N ALA A 103 -3.01 -3.85 -7.83
CA ALA A 103 -2.88 -3.99 -6.39
C ALA A 103 -2.39 -2.71 -5.69
N ALA A 104 -1.70 -1.82 -6.41
CA ALA A 104 -1.16 -0.53 -5.97
C ALA A 104 -0.09 -0.58 -4.85
N SER A 105 0.02 -1.68 -4.11
CA SER A 105 0.93 -1.90 -2.98
C SER A 105 2.40 -1.60 -3.30
N GLY A 106 2.83 -1.87 -4.53
CA GLY A 106 4.18 -1.59 -5.01
C GLY A 106 4.46 -0.12 -5.39
N GLY A 107 3.45 0.75 -5.45
CA GLY A 107 3.59 2.18 -5.72
C GLY A 107 4.37 2.51 -7.01
N PHE A 108 4.27 1.68 -8.05
CA PHE A 108 5.04 1.82 -9.30
C PHE A 108 4.84 3.18 -9.97
N ALA A 109 3.61 3.70 -9.97
CA ALA A 109 3.30 4.96 -10.62
C ALA A 109 3.80 6.20 -9.84
N SER A 110 4.33 6.01 -8.62
CA SER A 110 4.84 7.09 -7.77
C SER A 110 6.23 7.54 -8.24
N PRO A 111 6.44 8.80 -8.65
CA PRO A 111 7.78 9.27 -9.02
C PRO A 111 8.76 9.28 -7.84
N LEU A 112 8.26 9.24 -6.58
CA LEU A 112 9.11 9.10 -5.39
C LEU A 112 9.78 7.71 -5.29
N ASN A 113 9.27 6.72 -6.01
CA ASN A 113 9.84 5.37 -6.10
C ASN A 113 10.72 5.19 -7.35
N TRP A 114 10.67 6.06 -8.34
CA TRP A 114 11.49 5.92 -9.56
C TRP A 114 12.98 6.12 -9.33
N LEU A 115 13.37 6.88 -8.30
CA LEU A 115 14.76 6.90 -7.84
C LEU A 115 15.22 5.50 -7.46
N TYR A 116 14.38 4.75 -6.74
CA TYR A 116 14.65 3.37 -6.34
C TYR A 116 14.77 2.43 -7.54
N PHE A 117 13.86 2.54 -8.51
CA PHE A 117 13.89 1.68 -9.69
C PHE A 117 15.11 1.91 -10.59
N GLN A 118 15.59 3.15 -10.70
CA GLN A 118 16.75 3.48 -11.53
C GLN A 118 18.08 3.08 -10.89
N PHE A 119 18.18 3.18 -9.57
CA PHE A 119 19.38 2.87 -8.79
C PHE A 119 19.05 1.87 -7.68
N PRO A 120 18.68 0.61 -8.02
CA PRO A 120 18.24 -0.35 -7.04
C PRO A 120 19.40 -0.70 -6.10
N GLY A 121 19.14 -0.50 -4.83
CA GLY A 121 20.11 -0.66 -3.76
C GLY A 121 19.53 -0.12 -2.47
N HIS A 122 20.02 -0.66 -1.36
CA HIS A 122 19.58 -0.29 -0.02
C HIS A 122 19.67 1.21 0.26
N ALA A 123 20.75 1.86 -0.22
CA ALA A 123 20.95 3.30 -0.11
C ALA A 123 19.78 4.13 -0.69
N THR A 124 19.08 3.64 -1.71
CA THR A 124 18.04 4.41 -2.38
C THR A 124 16.71 4.43 -1.61
N LYS A 125 16.44 3.40 -0.79
CA LYS A 125 15.32 3.40 0.16
C LYS A 125 15.50 4.50 1.20
N GLU A 126 16.73 4.67 1.69
CA GLU A 126 17.10 5.71 2.65
C GLU A 126 16.93 7.12 2.08
N TRP A 127 17.38 7.34 0.84
CA TRP A 127 17.17 8.61 0.15
C TRP A 127 15.68 8.92 -0.08
N SER A 128 14.86 7.91 -0.40
CA SER A 128 13.41 8.08 -0.54
C SER A 128 12.77 8.47 0.81
N ALA A 129 13.14 7.79 1.90
CA ALA A 129 12.68 8.13 3.25
C ALA A 129 13.10 9.55 3.66
N LEU A 130 14.36 9.92 3.42
CA LEU A 130 14.89 11.26 3.68
C LEU A 130 14.11 12.32 2.91
N LEU A 131 13.88 12.10 1.61
CA LEU A 131 13.15 13.02 0.74
C LEU A 131 11.70 13.19 1.21
N ARG A 132 11.01 12.10 1.58
CA ARG A 132 9.63 12.15 2.08
C ARG A 132 9.51 12.99 3.36
N LEU A 133 10.40 12.76 4.34
CA LEU A 133 10.43 13.54 5.58
C LEU A 133 10.76 15.01 5.31
N PHE A 134 11.78 15.29 4.50
CA PHE A 134 12.13 16.66 4.14
C PHE A 134 10.98 17.39 3.46
N LEU A 135 10.31 16.75 2.49
CA LEU A 135 9.16 17.34 1.79
C LEU A 135 7.97 17.57 2.72
N ALA A 136 7.68 16.65 3.64
CA ALA A 136 6.62 16.81 4.63
C ALA A 136 6.85 18.08 5.48
N GLY A 137 8.08 18.25 6.00
CA GLY A 137 8.47 19.45 6.74
C GLY A 137 8.45 20.72 5.89
N ALA A 138 9.01 20.67 4.69
CA ALA A 138 9.08 21.83 3.79
C ALA A 138 7.69 22.31 3.35
N PHE A 139 6.78 21.39 3.04
CA PHE A 139 5.40 21.70 2.68
C PHE A 139 4.62 22.26 3.86
N ALA A 140 4.78 21.68 5.07
CA ALA A 140 4.22 22.25 6.29
C ALA A 140 4.75 23.68 6.56
N LEU A 141 6.06 23.90 6.38
CA LEU A 141 6.67 25.23 6.51
C LEU A 141 6.07 26.22 5.51
N PHE A 142 5.95 25.86 4.22
CA PHE A 142 5.37 26.74 3.20
C PHE A 142 3.91 27.09 3.48
N TRP A 143 3.13 26.13 3.97
CA TRP A 143 1.76 26.37 4.40
C TRP A 143 1.72 27.32 5.61
N LEU A 144 2.51 27.04 6.66
CA LEU A 144 2.55 27.87 7.88
C LEU A 144 3.02 29.31 7.62
N ARG A 145 3.81 29.53 6.56
CA ARG A 145 4.18 30.88 6.09
C ARG A 145 3.01 31.71 5.55
N CYS A 146 1.85 31.11 5.31
CA CYS A 146 0.64 31.85 4.95
C CYS A 146 -0.02 32.55 6.15
N PHE A 147 0.42 32.24 7.37
CA PHE A 147 -0.05 32.87 8.59
C PHE A 147 0.99 33.87 9.13
N ALA A 148 0.50 34.86 9.89
CA ALA A 148 1.34 35.85 10.58
C ALA A 148 1.97 35.22 11.83
N LEU A 149 2.97 34.36 11.63
CA LEU A 149 3.72 33.64 12.66
C LEU A 149 5.21 33.98 12.56
N SER A 150 5.88 34.02 13.71
CA SER A 150 7.34 34.13 13.77
C SER A 150 8.06 32.97 13.07
N ALA A 151 9.31 33.20 12.67
CA ALA A 151 10.22 32.22 12.07
C ALA A 151 10.24 30.89 12.83
N TYR A 152 10.50 30.99 14.14
CA TYR A 152 10.65 29.85 15.04
C TYR A 152 9.33 29.09 15.24
N ALA A 153 8.20 29.79 15.35
CA ALA A 153 6.88 29.16 15.42
C ALA A 153 6.60 28.30 14.17
N ARG A 154 6.87 28.85 12.98
CA ARG A 154 6.68 28.12 11.71
C ARG A 154 7.60 26.91 11.61
N LEU A 155 8.87 27.05 12.02
CA LEU A 155 9.83 25.95 12.06
C LEU A 155 9.41 24.86 13.06
N LEU A 156 8.96 25.22 14.26
CA LEU A 156 8.46 24.28 15.25
C LEU A 156 7.28 23.47 14.70
N GLY A 157 6.26 24.14 14.14
CA GLY A 157 5.12 23.43 13.55
C GLY A 157 5.52 22.53 12.37
N ALA A 158 6.47 22.96 11.54
CA ALA A 158 6.99 22.14 10.45
C ALA A 158 7.72 20.87 10.96
N LEU A 159 8.53 21.00 12.01
CA LEU A 159 9.21 19.87 12.66
C LEU A 159 8.21 18.91 13.31
N CYS A 160 7.17 19.42 13.98
CA CYS A 160 6.13 18.58 14.58
C CYS A 160 5.40 17.71 13.55
N PHE A 161 5.10 18.24 12.37
CA PHE A 161 4.49 17.44 11.31
C PHE A 161 5.51 16.47 10.68
N GLN A 162 6.71 16.96 10.38
CA GLN A 162 7.79 16.18 9.76
C GLN A 162 8.16 14.93 10.56
N LEU A 163 8.36 15.08 11.87
CA LEU A 163 8.82 14.02 12.78
C LEU A 163 7.70 13.51 13.69
N GLY A 164 6.45 13.89 13.43
CA GLY A 164 5.30 13.43 14.20
C GLY A 164 5.03 11.94 13.99
N GLY A 165 4.25 11.35 14.90
CA GLY A 165 4.05 9.90 14.97
C GLY A 165 3.57 9.28 13.65
N PHE A 166 2.65 9.93 12.93
CA PHE A 166 2.18 9.44 11.63
C PHE A 166 3.30 9.35 10.59
N MET A 167 4.12 10.40 10.46
CA MET A 167 5.18 10.45 9.44
C MET A 167 6.32 9.47 9.74
N VAL A 168 6.66 9.28 11.02
CA VAL A 168 7.71 8.35 11.43
C VAL A 168 7.21 6.91 11.40
N ALA A 169 6.04 6.62 11.97
CA ALA A 169 5.58 5.24 12.10
C ALA A 169 5.23 4.58 10.76
N TRP A 170 4.80 5.37 9.79
CA TRP A 170 4.44 4.91 8.45
C TRP A 170 5.53 5.13 7.41
N LEU A 171 6.77 5.47 7.81
CA LEU A 171 7.84 5.89 6.90
C LEU A 171 8.17 4.84 5.82
N GLY A 172 8.27 3.56 6.21
CA GLY A 172 8.51 2.44 5.29
C GLY A 172 7.30 2.00 4.46
N HIS A 173 6.13 2.61 4.67
CA HIS A 173 4.88 2.27 3.98
C HIS A 173 4.51 3.35 2.95
N PRO A 174 3.66 3.04 1.95
CA PRO A 174 3.23 4.02 0.92
C PRO A 174 2.35 5.17 1.47
N HIS A 175 1.87 5.05 2.71
CA HIS A 175 1.03 6.04 3.39
C HIS A 175 1.68 7.43 3.44
N THR A 176 2.98 7.50 3.79
CA THR A 176 3.69 8.79 3.95
C THR A 176 3.88 9.51 2.62
N ALA A 177 3.97 8.76 1.52
CA ALA A 177 4.10 9.31 0.17
C ALA A 177 2.81 10.04 -0.28
N ALA A 178 1.64 9.66 0.20
CA ALA A 178 0.39 10.45 0.04
C ALA A 178 0.29 11.57 1.08
N ALA A 179 0.54 11.24 2.36
CA ALA A 179 0.32 12.13 3.50
C ALA A 179 1.10 13.45 3.41
N LEU A 180 2.35 13.40 2.90
CA LEU A 180 3.20 14.59 2.78
C LEU A 180 2.56 15.69 1.93
N PHE A 181 1.67 15.36 0.99
CA PHE A 181 1.03 16.34 0.12
C PHE A 181 -0.08 17.13 0.82
N LEU A 182 -0.58 16.68 1.98
CA LEU A 182 -1.62 17.39 2.71
C LEU A 182 -1.30 18.88 2.93
N PRO A 183 -0.21 19.26 3.63
CA PRO A 183 0.15 20.67 3.80
C PRO A 183 0.44 21.39 2.48
N PHE A 184 0.96 20.68 1.45
CA PHE A 184 1.17 21.28 0.13
C PHE A 184 -0.14 21.74 -0.49
N LEU A 185 -1.18 20.90 -0.47
CA LEU A 185 -2.49 21.26 -1.03
C LEU A 185 -3.12 22.42 -0.27
N LEU A 186 -3.01 22.44 1.07
CA LEU A 186 -3.48 23.58 1.89
C LEU A 186 -2.74 24.87 1.51
N TRP A 187 -1.42 24.80 1.34
CA TRP A 187 -0.61 25.93 0.86
C TRP A 187 -1.09 26.45 -0.50
N ARG A 188 -1.40 25.55 -1.43
CA ARG A 188 -1.87 25.96 -2.77
C ARG A 188 -3.24 26.63 -2.74
N ILE A 189 -4.13 26.23 -1.85
CA ILE A 189 -5.41 26.92 -1.61
C ILE A 189 -5.17 28.36 -1.15
N GLU A 190 -4.32 28.58 -0.13
CA GLU A 190 -3.98 29.92 0.38
C GLU A 190 -3.41 30.83 -0.72
N ARG A 191 -2.51 30.28 -1.55
CA ARG A 191 -1.91 31.00 -2.68
C ARG A 191 -2.89 31.27 -3.82
N GLY A 192 -3.89 30.42 -4.01
CA GLY A 192 -4.93 30.58 -5.04
C GLY A 192 -5.98 31.64 -4.70
N MET A 193 -6.31 31.78 -3.41
CA MET A 193 -7.20 32.83 -2.93
C MET A 193 -6.61 34.22 -3.18
N SER A 194 -5.33 34.41 -2.87
CA SER A 194 -4.62 35.70 -3.02
C SER A 194 -3.96 35.93 -4.40
N GLY A 195 -3.91 34.88 -5.25
CA GLY A 195 -3.12 34.85 -6.48
C GLY A 195 -3.87 34.35 -7.72
N SER A 196 -3.11 33.75 -8.65
CA SER A 196 -3.65 33.17 -9.89
C SER A 196 -4.40 31.86 -9.60
N ALA A 197 -5.71 31.83 -9.89
CA ALA A 197 -6.53 30.64 -9.73
C ALA A 197 -6.05 29.51 -10.65
N ALA A 198 -5.75 29.81 -11.91
CA ALA A 198 -5.21 28.83 -12.87
C ALA A 198 -3.94 28.16 -12.31
N ARG A 199 -2.98 28.97 -11.83
CA ARG A 199 -1.76 28.42 -11.24
C ARG A 199 -2.04 27.56 -10.02
N ALA A 200 -2.97 27.97 -9.16
CA ALA A 200 -3.35 27.18 -7.99
C ALA A 200 -3.98 25.85 -8.40
N ILE A 201 -4.95 25.86 -9.31
CA ILE A 201 -5.61 24.68 -9.88
C ILE A 201 -4.58 23.71 -10.46
N GLY A 202 -3.68 24.19 -11.33
CA GLY A 202 -2.66 23.34 -11.95
C GLY A 202 -1.74 22.68 -10.93
N THR A 203 -1.22 23.46 -9.96
CA THR A 203 -0.36 22.90 -8.91
C THR A 203 -1.11 22.01 -7.91
N LEU A 204 -2.39 22.29 -7.62
CA LEU A 204 -3.26 21.42 -6.81
C LEU A 204 -3.50 20.09 -7.52
N GLY A 205 -3.79 20.13 -8.83
CA GLY A 205 -3.95 18.94 -9.66
C GLY A 205 -2.70 18.08 -9.67
N LEU A 206 -1.51 18.68 -9.88
CA LEU A 206 -0.25 17.92 -9.78
C LEU A 206 -0.05 17.32 -8.39
N GLY A 207 -0.19 18.11 -7.32
CA GLY A 207 0.02 17.60 -5.95
C GLY A 207 -0.97 16.52 -5.55
N SER A 208 -2.25 16.67 -5.90
CA SER A 208 -3.28 15.67 -5.63
C SER A 208 -3.08 14.43 -6.48
N GLY A 209 -2.67 14.58 -7.75
CA GLY A 209 -2.33 13.45 -8.61
C GLY A 209 -1.15 12.65 -8.07
N LEU A 210 -0.09 13.33 -7.62
CA LEU A 210 1.05 12.67 -6.99
C LEU A 210 0.68 11.95 -5.69
N ALA A 211 -0.30 12.46 -4.93
CA ALA A 211 -0.84 11.74 -3.78
C ALA A 211 -1.58 10.45 -4.20
N TRP A 212 -2.37 10.48 -5.27
CA TRP A 212 -3.04 9.27 -5.80
C TRP A 212 -2.06 8.23 -6.35
N LEU A 213 -0.98 8.67 -6.97
CA LEU A 213 0.05 7.79 -7.51
C LEU A 213 0.95 7.16 -6.44
N SER A 214 0.77 7.47 -5.15
CA SER A 214 1.67 7.06 -4.07
C SER A 214 1.64 5.56 -3.72
N GLY A 215 0.67 4.81 -4.26
CA GLY A 215 0.42 3.40 -3.91
C GLY A 215 -0.48 3.22 -2.68
N HIS A 216 -1.12 4.27 -2.17
CA HIS A 216 -2.06 4.16 -1.04
C HIS A 216 -3.29 5.07 -1.20
N ALA A 217 -4.26 4.60 -2.02
CA ALA A 217 -5.47 5.34 -2.39
C ALA A 217 -6.28 5.83 -1.17
N GLN A 218 -6.32 5.04 -0.09
CA GLN A 218 -7.05 5.41 1.11
C GLN A 218 -6.51 6.69 1.77
N THR A 219 -5.19 6.81 1.91
CA THR A 219 -4.58 8.02 2.49
C THR A 219 -4.73 9.22 1.55
N ALA A 220 -4.60 9.00 0.23
CA ALA A 220 -4.82 10.04 -0.76
C ALA A 220 -6.27 10.58 -0.72
N LEU A 221 -7.26 9.71 -0.50
CA LEU A 221 -8.65 10.07 -0.28
C LEU A 221 -8.82 10.92 0.98
N HIS A 222 -8.25 10.52 2.12
CA HIS A 222 -8.28 11.32 3.36
C HIS A 222 -7.65 12.71 3.15
N VAL A 223 -6.53 12.78 2.41
CA VAL A 223 -5.86 14.02 2.03
C VAL A 223 -6.78 14.91 1.18
N ALA A 224 -7.45 14.35 0.16
CA ALA A 224 -8.36 15.08 -0.71
C ALA A 224 -9.60 15.61 0.05
N LEU A 225 -10.21 14.77 0.89
CA LEU A 225 -11.36 15.14 1.71
C LEU A 225 -11.02 16.28 2.68
N PHE A 226 -9.89 16.18 3.38
CA PHE A 226 -9.48 17.24 4.30
C PHE A 226 -9.15 18.54 3.56
N THR A 227 -8.52 18.43 2.39
CA THR A 227 -8.24 19.59 1.52
C THR A 227 -9.53 20.31 1.12
N ALA A 228 -10.59 19.56 0.78
CA ALA A 228 -11.90 20.13 0.45
C ALA A 228 -12.59 20.79 1.65
N LEU A 229 -12.54 20.16 2.84
CA LEU A 229 -13.05 20.74 4.08
C LEU A 229 -12.34 22.05 4.44
N TYR A 230 -11.00 22.05 4.34
CA TYR A 230 -10.19 23.24 4.55
C TYR A 230 -10.51 24.35 3.55
N ALA A 231 -10.62 24.03 2.25
CA ALA A 231 -10.96 25.00 1.21
C ALA A 231 -12.33 25.65 1.44
N THR A 232 -13.33 24.84 1.78
CA THR A 232 -14.69 25.30 2.08
C THR A 232 -14.68 26.27 3.24
N TRP A 233 -14.04 25.87 4.35
CA TRP A 233 -13.97 26.71 5.53
C TRP A 233 -13.18 28.00 5.29
N ARG A 234 -11.96 27.92 4.74
CA ARG A 234 -11.13 29.12 4.48
C ARG A 234 -11.80 30.08 3.51
N GLY A 235 -12.47 29.54 2.49
CA GLY A 235 -13.28 30.29 1.56
C GLY A 235 -14.43 31.02 2.27
N ALA A 236 -15.19 30.34 3.13
CA ALA A 236 -16.26 30.96 3.90
C ALA A 236 -15.74 32.06 4.82
N GLN A 237 -14.65 31.80 5.55
CA GLN A 237 -14.04 32.77 6.47
C GLN A 237 -13.57 34.05 5.75
N GLN A 238 -12.99 33.92 4.56
CA GLN A 238 -12.53 35.06 3.77
C GLN A 238 -13.61 35.64 2.83
N ARG A 239 -14.86 35.16 2.91
CA ARG A 239 -15.95 35.53 1.97
C ARG A 239 -15.62 35.26 0.49
N MET A 240 -14.81 34.25 0.23
CA MET A 240 -14.35 33.81 -1.08
C MET A 240 -14.69 32.33 -1.34
N LEU A 241 -15.84 31.87 -0.81
CA LEU A 241 -16.24 30.45 -0.83
C LEU A 241 -16.23 29.86 -2.25
N ALA A 242 -16.95 30.49 -3.18
CA ALA A 242 -17.04 30.00 -4.57
C ALA A 242 -15.66 29.89 -5.24
N ARG A 243 -14.76 30.85 -4.98
CA ARG A 243 -13.41 30.82 -5.53
C ARG A 243 -12.57 29.69 -4.92
N SER A 244 -12.58 29.57 -3.59
CA SER A 244 -11.80 28.55 -2.88
C SER A 244 -12.26 27.14 -3.25
N VAL A 245 -13.58 26.90 -3.22
CA VAL A 245 -14.20 25.63 -3.60
C VAL A 245 -13.99 25.35 -5.10
N GLY A 246 -14.12 26.35 -5.97
CA GLY A 246 -13.86 26.18 -7.41
C GLY A 246 -12.41 25.81 -7.71
N ILE A 247 -11.44 26.45 -7.05
CA ILE A 247 -10.01 26.12 -7.18
C ILE A 247 -9.75 24.70 -6.67
N CYS A 248 -10.25 24.37 -5.47
CA CYS A 248 -10.04 23.08 -4.84
C CYS A 248 -10.71 21.96 -5.65
N GLY A 249 -11.99 22.09 -5.98
CA GLY A 249 -12.75 21.10 -6.73
C GLY A 249 -12.15 20.82 -8.10
N THR A 250 -11.83 21.86 -8.86
CA THR A 250 -11.18 21.69 -10.18
C THR A 250 -9.79 21.06 -10.02
N GLY A 251 -9.01 21.49 -9.02
CA GLY A 251 -7.70 20.91 -8.73
C GLY A 251 -7.78 19.42 -8.38
N LEU A 252 -8.70 19.02 -7.51
CA LEU A 252 -8.88 17.61 -7.10
C LEU A 252 -9.36 16.73 -8.27
N VAL A 253 -10.27 17.24 -9.12
CA VAL A 253 -10.71 16.53 -10.34
C VAL A 253 -9.54 16.30 -11.29
N LEU A 254 -8.73 17.34 -11.54
CA LEU A 254 -7.53 17.19 -12.35
C LEU A 254 -6.48 16.26 -11.70
N GLY A 255 -6.40 16.25 -10.36
CA GLY A 255 -5.59 15.30 -9.62
C GLY A 255 -6.03 13.86 -9.82
N GLY A 256 -7.35 13.61 -9.80
CA GLY A 256 -7.91 12.31 -10.17
C GLY A 256 -7.54 11.91 -11.60
N LEU A 257 -7.63 12.84 -12.55
CA LEU A 257 -7.22 12.63 -13.95
C LEU A 257 -5.73 12.23 -14.05
N VAL A 258 -4.85 12.93 -13.34
CA VAL A 258 -3.41 12.59 -13.25
C VAL A 258 -3.21 11.20 -12.62
N GLY A 259 -4.04 10.81 -11.65
CA GLY A 259 -3.97 9.52 -10.97
C GLY A 259 -4.56 8.33 -11.74
N LEU A 260 -5.22 8.52 -12.90
CA LEU A 260 -6.02 7.47 -13.55
C LEU A 260 -5.23 6.22 -13.97
N VAL A 261 -3.97 6.36 -14.37
CA VAL A 261 -3.09 5.22 -14.66
C VAL A 261 -2.99 4.21 -13.51
N GLN A 262 -3.19 4.67 -12.27
CA GLN A 262 -3.21 3.83 -11.07
C GLN A 262 -4.63 3.54 -10.60
N LEU A 263 -5.51 4.54 -10.58
CA LEU A 263 -6.84 4.45 -9.97
C LEU A 263 -7.81 3.57 -10.75
N TRP A 264 -7.78 3.64 -12.09
CA TRP A 264 -8.70 2.86 -12.92
C TRP A 264 -8.45 1.35 -12.78
N PRO A 265 -7.24 0.82 -13.08
CA PRO A 265 -7.01 -0.61 -12.92
C PRO A 265 -7.22 -1.09 -11.47
N GLN A 266 -6.84 -0.27 -10.48
CA GLN A 266 -7.10 -0.60 -9.08
C GLN A 266 -8.59 -0.73 -8.77
N TRP A 267 -9.43 0.16 -9.30
CA TRP A 267 -10.89 0.09 -9.11
C TRP A 267 -11.49 -1.18 -9.75
N GLU A 268 -11.02 -1.57 -10.95
CA GLU A 268 -11.44 -2.82 -11.59
C GLU A 268 -11.06 -4.03 -10.73
N TYR A 269 -9.82 -4.07 -10.25
CA TYR A 269 -9.31 -5.19 -9.45
C TYR A 269 -9.99 -5.27 -8.08
N VAL A 270 -10.21 -4.14 -7.38
CA VAL A 270 -10.94 -4.11 -6.11
C VAL A 270 -12.37 -4.62 -6.28
N ARG A 271 -13.06 -4.26 -7.37
CA ARG A 271 -14.43 -4.75 -7.63
C ARG A 271 -14.51 -6.25 -7.90
N ALA A 272 -13.44 -6.84 -8.44
CA ALA A 272 -13.33 -8.28 -8.69
C ALA A 272 -12.80 -9.07 -7.49
N SER A 273 -12.36 -8.39 -6.41
CA SER A 273 -11.68 -9.00 -5.27
C SER A 273 -12.59 -9.18 -4.05
N GLN A 274 -12.15 -9.99 -3.09
CA GLN A 274 -12.83 -10.15 -1.81
C GLN A 274 -12.90 -8.83 -1.00
N ALA A 275 -12.00 -7.87 -1.27
CA ALA A 275 -11.96 -6.59 -0.58
C ALA A 275 -13.27 -5.81 -0.73
N ALA A 276 -13.90 -5.82 -1.91
CA ALA A 276 -15.17 -5.13 -2.13
C ALA A 276 -16.27 -5.59 -1.18
N LEU A 277 -16.36 -6.91 -0.94
CA LEU A 277 -17.37 -7.50 -0.06
C LEU A 277 -17.02 -7.27 1.42
N LEU A 278 -15.73 -7.35 1.78
CA LEU A 278 -15.27 -7.05 3.13
C LEU A 278 -15.56 -5.59 3.53
N PHE A 279 -15.45 -4.63 2.61
CA PHE A 279 -15.77 -3.23 2.88
C PHE A 279 -17.27 -2.94 3.05
N ASP A 280 -18.14 -3.75 2.45
CA ASP A 280 -19.60 -3.57 2.55
C ASP A 280 -20.17 -4.22 3.83
N GLU A 281 -19.59 -5.34 4.28
CA GLU A 281 -20.11 -6.09 5.43
C GLU A 281 -19.44 -5.73 6.78
N PHE A 282 -18.19 -5.25 6.79
CA PHE A 282 -17.40 -5.10 8.01
C PHE A 282 -16.97 -3.67 8.29
N ASP A 283 -17.22 -3.25 9.53
CA ASP A 283 -16.69 -2.00 10.05
C ASP A 283 -15.21 -2.19 10.42
N VAL A 284 -14.32 -1.39 9.84
CA VAL A 284 -12.87 -1.42 10.10
C VAL A 284 -12.57 -0.69 11.41
N THR A 285 -13.11 -1.22 12.50
CA THR A 285 -12.95 -0.71 13.86
C THR A 285 -11.67 -1.25 14.50
N SER A 286 -11.26 -0.63 15.59
CA SER A 286 -10.10 -1.08 16.37
C SER A 286 -10.48 -1.12 17.85
N PRO A 287 -10.31 -2.26 18.53
CA PRO A 287 -10.79 -2.44 19.91
C PRO A 287 -9.85 -1.80 20.92
N PHE A 288 -9.99 -0.50 21.19
CA PHE A 288 -9.23 0.20 22.22
C PHE A 288 -10.11 1.13 23.06
N GLY A 289 -9.73 1.35 24.33
CA GLY A 289 -10.37 2.35 25.19
C GLY A 289 -9.85 3.77 24.92
N LEU A 290 -10.69 4.78 25.16
CA LEU A 290 -10.29 6.20 25.02
C LEU A 290 -9.10 6.57 25.92
N GLY A 291 -9.04 5.98 27.12
CA GLY A 291 -7.90 6.18 28.03
C GLY A 291 -6.58 5.70 27.42
N ASP A 292 -6.60 4.59 26.70
CA ASP A 292 -5.41 4.07 26.00
C ASP A 292 -5.04 4.97 24.83
N ALA A 293 -6.02 5.35 24.00
CA ALA A 293 -5.79 6.25 22.88
C ALA A 293 -5.17 7.60 23.30
N LEU A 294 -5.64 8.17 24.42
CA LEU A 294 -5.08 9.37 25.04
C LEU A 294 -3.61 9.20 25.47
N ARG A 295 -3.23 8.01 25.98
CA ARG A 295 -1.84 7.72 26.36
C ARG A 295 -0.91 7.83 25.15
N PHE A 296 -1.31 7.36 23.97
CA PHE A 296 -0.48 7.45 22.76
C PHE A 296 -0.25 8.89 22.28
N LEU A 297 -1.14 9.84 22.60
CA LEU A 297 -0.88 11.25 22.31
C LEU A 297 0.18 11.86 23.20
N VAL A 298 0.30 11.46 24.47
CA VAL A 298 1.15 12.14 25.46
C VAL A 298 2.42 11.35 25.77
N ALA A 299 2.31 10.04 25.87
CA ALA A 299 3.35 9.11 26.27
C ALA A 299 3.32 7.88 25.33
N PRO A 300 3.89 7.98 24.13
CA PRO A 300 3.76 6.96 23.08
C PRO A 300 4.37 5.60 23.47
N PHE A 301 5.23 5.53 24.49
CA PHE A 301 5.80 4.29 25.03
C PHE A 301 5.22 3.86 26.38
N ALA A 302 4.10 4.44 26.81
CA ALA A 302 3.47 4.08 28.09
C ALA A 302 3.04 2.60 28.18
N THR A 303 2.87 1.92 27.04
CA THR A 303 2.53 0.49 26.93
C THR A 303 3.70 -0.34 26.37
N GLY A 304 4.93 0.19 26.48
CA GLY A 304 6.15 -0.35 25.88
C GLY A 304 6.48 0.29 24.53
N ALA A 305 7.74 0.17 24.13
CA ALA A 305 8.25 0.63 22.86
C ALA A 305 8.44 -0.56 21.90
N PRO A 306 7.87 -0.52 20.69
CA PRO A 306 8.00 -1.63 19.74
C PRO A 306 9.44 -2.04 19.44
N HIS A 307 10.34 -1.05 19.38
CA HIS A 307 11.75 -1.27 19.07
C HIS A 307 12.60 -1.71 20.28
N HIS A 308 12.01 -1.77 21.48
CA HIS A 308 12.62 -2.39 22.66
C HIS A 308 12.08 -3.81 22.90
N GLY A 309 11.05 -4.24 22.14
CA GLY A 309 10.44 -5.55 22.29
C GLY A 309 9.55 -5.71 23.53
N ASP A 310 9.23 -4.63 24.25
CA ASP A 310 8.40 -4.62 25.45
C ASP A 310 6.97 -4.08 25.21
N TYR A 311 6.61 -3.84 23.94
CA TYR A 311 5.26 -3.39 23.57
C TYR A 311 4.21 -4.49 23.78
N THR A 312 3.20 -4.17 24.58
CA THR A 312 2.09 -5.08 24.92
C THR A 312 0.74 -4.64 24.34
N GLY A 313 0.67 -3.38 23.86
CA GLY A 313 -0.52 -2.75 23.32
C GLY A 313 -1.64 -2.44 24.33
N PRO A 314 -2.68 -1.71 23.90
CA PRO A 314 -3.84 -1.38 24.73
C PRO A 314 -4.50 -2.65 25.29
N LEU A 315 -4.84 -2.63 26.59
CA LEU A 315 -5.49 -3.76 27.27
C LEU A 315 -4.75 -5.11 27.17
N GLY A 316 -3.45 -5.11 26.84
CA GLY A 316 -2.66 -6.33 26.62
C GLY A 316 -2.89 -7.00 25.26
N HIS A 317 -3.59 -6.33 24.33
CA HIS A 317 -3.75 -6.79 22.95
C HIS A 317 -2.74 -6.10 22.04
N ASN A 318 -2.04 -6.89 21.20
CA ASN A 318 -1.09 -6.40 20.21
C ASN A 318 -1.81 -5.71 19.03
N LEU A 319 -2.30 -4.50 19.26
CA LEU A 319 -2.84 -3.63 18.22
C LEU A 319 -1.72 -2.97 17.42
N ASN A 320 -2.01 -2.64 16.16
CA ASN A 320 -1.03 -1.99 15.30
C ASN A 320 -0.62 -0.62 15.86
N TYR A 321 0.58 -0.56 16.45
CA TYR A 321 1.16 0.63 17.08
C TYR A 321 1.18 1.84 16.13
N ALA A 322 1.51 1.63 14.85
CA ALA A 322 1.64 2.70 13.87
C ALA A 322 0.32 3.44 13.63
N GLU A 323 -0.81 2.73 13.77
CA GLU A 323 -2.13 3.34 13.69
C GLU A 323 -2.44 4.23 14.91
N LEU A 324 -2.04 3.82 16.11
CA LEU A 324 -2.36 4.53 17.36
C LEU A 324 -1.49 5.76 17.62
N VAL A 325 -0.20 5.68 17.28
CA VAL A 325 0.76 6.76 17.54
C VAL A 325 0.61 7.94 16.58
N GLY A 326 -0.22 7.83 15.53
CA GLY A 326 -0.31 8.78 14.43
C GLY A 326 -0.44 10.25 14.85
N GLY A 327 -1.19 10.52 15.93
CA GLY A 327 -1.45 11.87 16.43
C GLY A 327 -0.36 12.48 17.31
N TYR A 328 0.69 11.74 17.65
CA TYR A 328 1.78 12.23 18.50
C TYR A 328 2.57 13.34 17.82
N VAL A 329 2.75 14.49 18.50
CA VAL A 329 3.49 15.65 17.99
C VAL A 329 4.57 16.17 18.95
N GLY A 330 4.84 15.44 20.04
CA GLY A 330 5.71 15.90 21.13
C GLY A 330 4.91 16.40 22.35
N VAL A 331 5.48 16.30 23.56
CA VAL A 331 4.79 16.73 24.79
C VAL A 331 4.66 18.25 24.87
N LEU A 332 5.77 18.98 24.65
CA LEU A 332 5.73 20.45 24.66
C LEU A 332 4.80 21.01 23.57
N PRO A 333 4.79 20.50 22.32
CA PRO A 333 3.85 20.91 21.29
C PRO A 333 2.38 20.76 21.68
N LEU A 334 2.00 19.73 22.45
CA LEU A 334 0.63 19.61 22.98
C LEU A 334 0.29 20.74 23.95
N LEU A 335 1.21 21.07 24.87
CA LEU A 335 1.04 22.19 25.80
C LEU A 335 0.93 23.52 25.05
N LEU A 336 1.74 23.70 24.01
CA LEU A 336 1.68 24.87 23.13
C LEU A 336 0.36 24.91 22.33
N ALA A 337 -0.13 23.76 21.84
CA ALA A 337 -1.41 23.69 21.15
C ALA A 337 -2.57 24.13 22.07
N CYS A 338 -2.54 23.77 23.36
CA CYS A 338 -3.46 24.30 24.36
C CYS A 338 -3.29 25.83 24.55
N ALA A 339 -2.05 26.33 24.62
CA ALA A 339 -1.78 27.76 24.74
C ALA A 339 -2.31 28.56 23.53
N ALA A 340 -2.33 27.97 22.34
CA ALA A 340 -2.88 28.59 21.13
C ALA A 340 -4.36 28.96 21.30
N LEU A 341 -5.13 28.19 22.07
CA LEU A 341 -6.56 28.45 22.31
C LEU A 341 -6.82 29.80 22.99
N THR A 342 -5.82 30.37 23.68
CA THR A 342 -5.92 31.74 24.21
C THR A 342 -6.09 32.80 23.10
N ARG A 343 -5.66 32.48 21.87
CA ARG A 343 -5.84 33.30 20.67
C ARG A 343 -7.05 32.92 19.83
N ALA A 344 -7.84 31.91 20.23
CA ALA A 344 -8.97 31.43 19.45
C ALA A 344 -9.93 32.56 19.02
N ARG A 345 -10.16 33.54 19.91
CA ARG A 345 -11.01 34.71 19.61
C ARG A 345 -10.37 35.67 18.60
N ALA A 346 -9.08 35.95 18.76
CA ALA A 346 -8.35 36.92 17.94
C ALA A 346 -7.85 36.36 16.60
N ALA A 347 -7.62 35.05 16.51
CA ALA A 347 -7.13 34.36 15.33
C ALA A 347 -8.13 33.25 14.95
N PRO A 348 -9.10 33.52 14.06
CA PRO A 348 -10.10 32.53 13.69
C PRO A 348 -9.49 31.28 13.03
N GLY A 349 -8.25 31.37 12.53
CA GLY A 349 -7.50 30.21 12.04
C GLY A 349 -7.23 29.15 13.12
N VAL A 350 -6.95 29.58 14.35
CA VAL A 350 -6.74 28.68 15.50
C VAL A 350 -8.00 27.90 15.82
N ARG A 351 -9.17 28.56 15.84
CA ARG A 351 -10.45 27.90 16.17
C ARG A 351 -10.76 26.73 15.26
N VAL A 352 -10.44 26.86 13.98
CA VAL A 352 -10.83 25.83 13.02
C VAL A 352 -9.80 24.75 12.88
N LEU A 353 -8.50 25.07 13.01
CA LEU A 353 -7.50 24.01 13.19
C LEU A 353 -7.82 23.17 14.43
N ALA A 354 -8.23 23.81 15.53
CA ALA A 354 -8.71 23.11 16.73
C ALA A 354 -9.99 22.31 16.47
N GLY A 355 -10.99 22.89 15.80
CA GLY A 355 -12.25 22.20 15.50
C GLY A 355 -12.08 21.01 14.54
N LEU A 356 -11.35 21.19 13.45
CA LEU A 356 -11.05 20.14 12.49
C LEU A 356 -10.17 19.03 13.11
N GLY A 357 -9.16 19.41 13.88
CA GLY A 357 -8.34 18.45 14.63
C GLY A 357 -9.15 17.67 15.65
N ALA A 358 -10.06 18.34 16.39
CA ALA A 358 -10.95 17.69 17.34
C ALA A 358 -11.94 16.74 16.66
N ILE A 359 -12.58 17.14 15.56
CA ILE A 359 -13.49 16.26 14.80
C ILE A 359 -12.71 15.04 14.26
N ALA A 360 -11.55 15.26 13.64
CA ALA A 360 -10.72 14.17 13.13
C ALA A 360 -10.30 13.21 14.26
N LEU A 361 -9.97 13.74 15.44
CA LEU A 361 -9.62 12.94 16.62
C LEU A 361 -10.81 12.11 17.12
N LEU A 362 -11.99 12.72 17.24
CA LEU A 362 -13.21 12.05 17.69
C LEU A 362 -13.64 10.95 16.73
N VAL A 363 -13.49 11.17 15.41
CA VAL A 363 -13.72 10.13 14.41
C VAL A 363 -12.66 9.04 14.51
N ALA A 364 -11.37 9.38 14.55
CA ALA A 364 -10.30 8.40 14.64
C ALA A 364 -10.40 7.50 15.89
N TRP A 365 -10.87 8.06 17.00
CA TRP A 365 -11.06 7.36 18.26
C TRP A 365 -12.45 6.75 18.46
N GLN A 366 -13.23 6.65 17.38
CA GLN A 366 -14.51 5.94 17.38
C GLN A 366 -15.52 6.51 18.39
N VAL A 367 -15.50 7.84 18.62
CA VAL A 367 -16.40 8.51 19.57
C VAL A 367 -17.74 8.85 18.91
N ALA A 368 -18.85 8.35 19.48
CA ALA A 368 -20.20 8.68 19.03
C ALA A 368 -20.57 10.15 19.33
N PRO A 369 -21.35 10.83 18.46
CA PRO A 369 -21.87 10.38 17.16
C PRO A 369 -20.90 10.65 15.99
N PHE A 370 -19.68 11.17 16.25
CA PHE A 370 -18.76 11.60 15.20
C PHE A 370 -18.33 10.44 14.30
N TYR A 371 -17.99 9.31 14.91
CA TYR A 371 -17.68 8.08 14.18
C TYR A 371 -18.85 7.61 13.32
N ASP A 372 -20.07 7.60 13.89
CA ASP A 372 -21.29 7.16 13.22
C ASP A 372 -21.63 8.01 12.00
N VAL A 373 -21.43 9.32 12.09
CA VAL A 373 -21.64 10.22 10.94
C VAL A 373 -20.58 10.00 9.86
N ALA A 374 -19.32 9.80 10.25
CA ALA A 374 -18.25 9.55 9.28
C ALA A 374 -18.44 8.23 8.55
N ARG A 375 -18.78 7.15 9.26
CA ARG A 375 -19.04 5.83 8.68
C ARG A 375 -20.33 5.75 7.86
N ALA A 376 -21.28 6.66 8.07
CA ALA A 376 -22.47 6.74 7.24
C ALA A 376 -22.18 7.23 5.80
N VAL A 377 -20.99 7.78 5.54
CA VAL A 377 -20.55 8.15 4.19
C VAL A 377 -19.90 6.92 3.54
N PRO A 378 -20.46 6.33 2.46
CA PRO A 378 -19.99 5.05 1.93
C PRO A 378 -18.50 5.01 1.60
N VAL A 379 -17.99 6.09 1.01
CA VAL A 379 -16.56 6.22 0.64
C VAL A 379 -15.63 6.29 1.86
N LEU A 380 -16.13 6.73 3.02
CA LEU A 380 -15.36 6.73 4.27
C LEU A 380 -15.51 5.41 5.03
N ALA A 381 -16.68 4.76 4.93
CA ALA A 381 -16.96 3.44 5.50
C ALA A 381 -15.97 2.38 4.97
N SER A 382 -15.62 2.46 3.69
CA SER A 382 -14.64 1.57 3.06
C SER A 382 -13.18 1.87 3.45
N THR A 383 -12.94 2.65 4.51
CA THR A 383 -11.61 3.10 4.92
C THR A 383 -11.44 2.97 6.43
N LYS A 384 -10.23 2.59 6.85
CA LYS A 384 -9.80 2.69 8.25
C LYS A 384 -9.72 4.15 8.72
N LEU A 385 -10.73 4.59 9.49
CA LEU A 385 -10.88 5.97 9.95
C LEU A 385 -9.88 6.40 11.03
N LEU A 386 -9.26 5.45 11.74
CA LEU A 386 -8.17 5.71 12.69
C LEU A 386 -7.01 6.50 12.05
N ARG A 387 -6.80 6.36 10.73
CA ARG A 387 -5.77 7.07 9.94
C ARG A 387 -6.03 8.58 9.81
N LEU A 388 -7.21 9.07 10.20
CA LEU A 388 -7.44 10.50 10.37
C LEU A 388 -6.55 11.14 11.45
N LEU A 389 -5.81 10.35 12.23
CA LEU A 389 -4.71 10.83 13.05
C LEU A 389 -3.63 11.58 12.24
N LEU A 390 -3.52 11.38 10.92
CA LEU A 390 -2.75 12.25 10.03
C LEU A 390 -3.20 13.73 10.13
N VAL A 391 -4.52 13.95 10.10
CA VAL A 391 -5.11 15.28 10.19
C VAL A 391 -4.91 15.86 11.59
N VAL A 392 -5.06 15.04 12.62
CA VAL A 392 -4.79 15.42 14.01
C VAL A 392 -3.34 15.90 14.16
N ASN A 393 -2.39 15.13 13.62
CA ASN A 393 -0.97 15.47 13.65
C ASN A 393 -0.71 16.84 13.02
N LEU A 394 -1.19 17.08 11.78
CA LEU A 394 -1.03 18.38 11.13
C LEU A 394 -1.71 19.53 11.90
N ALA A 395 -2.91 19.30 12.43
CA ALA A 395 -3.65 20.29 13.18
C ALA A 395 -2.95 20.68 14.49
N LEU A 396 -2.49 19.69 15.26
CA LEU A 396 -1.73 19.91 16.49
C LEU A 396 -0.38 20.57 16.22
N ALA A 397 0.32 20.17 15.17
CA ALA A 397 1.56 20.81 14.72
C ALA A 397 1.34 22.30 14.40
N ALA A 398 0.25 22.64 13.70
CA ALA A 398 -0.09 24.03 13.42
C ALA A 398 -0.49 24.80 14.68
N LEU A 399 -1.30 24.21 15.56
CA LEU A 399 -1.68 24.82 16.84
C LEU A 399 -0.46 25.06 17.72
N ALA A 400 0.49 24.13 17.78
CA ALA A 400 1.74 24.31 18.51
C ALA A 400 2.53 25.52 18.00
N ALA A 401 2.55 25.76 16.68
CA ALA A 401 3.14 26.97 16.10
C ALA A 401 2.43 28.24 16.58
N PHE A 402 1.09 28.29 16.51
CA PHE A 402 0.31 29.43 17.03
C PHE A 402 0.50 29.63 18.54
N GLY A 403 0.67 28.53 19.28
CA GLY A 403 0.91 28.50 20.71
C GLY A 403 2.25 29.09 21.11
N LEU A 404 3.33 28.65 20.45
CA LEU A 404 4.66 29.22 20.68
C LEU A 404 4.65 30.73 20.44
N ASP A 405 4.04 31.16 19.33
CA ASP A 405 3.96 32.56 18.98
C ASP A 405 3.15 33.38 20.02
N ALA A 406 2.07 32.81 20.58
CA ALA A 406 1.29 33.40 21.66
C ALA A 406 2.08 33.54 22.97
N VAL A 407 2.87 32.52 23.30
CA VAL A 407 3.73 32.55 24.49
C VAL A 407 4.81 33.61 24.32
N LEU A 408 5.50 33.65 23.17
CA LEU A 408 6.58 34.59 22.91
C LEU A 408 6.15 36.05 22.96
N GLU A 409 4.92 36.38 22.56
CA GLU A 409 4.38 37.73 22.70
C GLU A 409 4.14 38.14 24.17
N ARG A 410 3.77 37.18 25.03
CA ARG A 410 3.52 37.44 26.45
C ARG A 410 4.79 37.56 27.26
N ILE A 411 5.88 36.95 26.81
CA ILE A 411 7.20 37.13 27.41
C ILE A 411 7.63 38.57 27.08
N GLY A 412 7.22 39.54 27.90
CA GLY A 412 7.49 40.99 27.78
C GLY A 412 8.97 41.42 27.89
N SER A 413 9.87 40.49 27.58
CA SER A 413 11.32 40.65 27.58
C SER A 413 11.85 41.16 26.22
N GLY A 414 13.10 41.64 26.21
CA GLY A 414 13.77 42.11 25.00
C GLY A 414 13.86 41.05 23.90
N ALA A 415 14.05 41.48 22.64
CA ALA A 415 14.06 40.60 21.46
C ALA A 415 15.01 39.40 21.57
N ARG A 416 16.18 39.56 22.21
CA ARG A 416 17.14 38.48 22.45
C ARG A 416 16.58 37.35 23.31
N VAL A 417 15.86 37.69 24.39
CA VAL A 417 15.30 36.69 25.31
C VAL A 417 14.18 35.90 24.62
N ARG A 418 13.32 36.57 23.84
CA ARG A 418 12.31 35.89 23.00
C ARG A 418 12.94 34.92 22.01
N VAL A 419 14.03 35.30 21.35
CA VAL A 419 14.77 34.41 20.44
C VAL A 419 15.35 33.20 21.18
N LEU A 420 15.93 33.38 22.37
CA LEU A 420 16.47 32.28 23.19
C LEU A 420 15.36 31.29 23.61
N TRP A 421 14.21 31.79 24.07
CA TRP A 421 13.06 30.93 24.41
C TRP A 421 12.54 30.19 23.19
N ALA A 422 12.43 30.86 22.05
CA ALA A 422 11.95 30.24 20.81
C ALA A 422 12.91 29.15 20.30
N ALA A 423 14.22 29.43 20.31
CA ALA A 423 15.25 28.47 19.92
C ALA A 423 15.31 27.29 20.91
N GLY A 424 15.18 27.54 22.21
CA GLY A 424 15.10 26.50 23.24
C GLY A 424 13.89 25.59 23.08
N ALA A 425 12.72 26.16 22.77
CA ALA A 425 11.51 25.37 22.47
C ALA A 425 11.70 24.51 21.22
N VAL A 426 12.22 25.07 20.12
CA VAL A 426 12.52 24.32 18.89
C VAL A 426 13.51 23.17 19.17
N LEU A 427 14.58 23.44 19.91
CA LEU A 427 15.58 22.44 20.26
C LEU A 427 14.99 21.32 21.13
N LEU A 428 14.18 21.66 22.14
CA LEU A 428 13.55 20.68 23.01
C LEU A 428 12.59 19.77 22.23
N VAL A 429 11.77 20.34 21.34
CA VAL A 429 10.89 19.58 20.45
C VAL A 429 11.68 18.67 19.52
N LEU A 430 12.76 19.19 18.93
CA LEU A 430 13.62 18.40 18.05
C LEU A 430 14.23 17.22 18.80
N VAL A 431 14.73 17.43 20.02
CA VAL A 431 15.29 16.35 20.85
C VAL A 431 14.22 15.33 21.23
N ASP A 432 13.03 15.76 21.65
CA ASP A 432 11.89 14.90 22.00
C ASP A 432 11.49 13.99 20.84
N LEU A 433 11.22 14.58 19.67
CA LEU A 433 10.80 13.85 18.47
C LEU A 433 11.90 12.92 17.94
N LEU A 434 13.17 13.33 18.00
CA LEU A 434 14.29 12.46 17.61
C LEU A 434 14.49 11.31 18.61
N ALA A 435 14.32 11.56 19.92
CA ALA A 435 14.45 10.52 20.94
C ALA A 435 13.39 9.44 20.79
N ILE A 436 12.16 9.82 20.43
CA ILE A 436 11.04 8.88 20.23
C ILE A 436 11.08 8.22 18.86
N GLY A 437 11.49 8.94 17.82
CA GLY A 437 11.48 8.42 16.46
C GLY A 437 12.66 7.51 16.10
N ARG A 438 13.83 7.70 16.75
CA ARG A 438 15.03 6.90 16.47
C ARG A 438 14.81 5.44 16.81
N GLY A 439 15.32 4.55 15.96
CA GLY A 439 15.17 3.10 16.11
C GLY A 439 13.79 2.56 15.75
N PHE A 440 12.77 3.40 15.58
CA PHE A 440 11.43 2.93 15.21
C PHE A 440 11.42 2.23 13.85
N ASN A 441 11.99 2.86 12.82
CA ASN A 441 12.30 2.21 11.55
C ASN A 441 13.76 1.73 11.62
N PRO A 442 14.00 0.43 11.80
CA PRO A 442 15.34 -0.06 12.09
C PRO A 442 16.25 0.04 10.87
N SER A 443 17.55 0.18 11.15
CA SER A 443 18.59 -0.08 10.17
C SER A 443 19.23 -1.42 10.52
N ILE A 444 19.38 -2.34 9.57
CA ILE A 444 19.90 -3.70 9.81
C ILE A 444 21.08 -4.01 8.90
N GLU A 445 21.87 -5.02 9.26
CA GLU A 445 22.93 -5.50 8.37
C GLU A 445 22.31 -6.09 7.09
N PRO A 446 22.86 -5.82 5.89
CA PRO A 446 22.32 -6.35 4.63
C PRO A 446 22.13 -7.87 4.65
N ALA A 447 23.01 -8.61 5.32
CA ALA A 447 22.94 -10.07 5.44
C ALA A 447 21.71 -10.58 6.21
N ARG A 448 21.01 -9.71 6.94
CA ARG A 448 19.76 -10.05 7.67
C ARG A 448 18.50 -9.86 6.82
N ILE A 449 18.61 -9.31 5.61
CA ILE A 449 17.46 -9.11 4.72
C ILE A 449 17.14 -10.44 4.04
N ALA A 450 16.08 -11.09 4.51
CA ALA A 450 15.59 -12.39 4.00
C ALA A 450 16.74 -13.38 3.69
N PRO A 451 17.56 -13.74 4.70
CA PRO A 451 18.77 -14.54 4.49
C PRO A 451 18.43 -15.86 3.82
N GLU A 452 19.36 -16.36 3.01
CA GLU A 452 19.18 -17.64 2.35
C GLU A 452 19.16 -18.79 3.38
N THR A 453 18.19 -19.69 3.23
CA THR A 453 18.01 -20.87 4.08
C THR A 453 18.22 -22.14 3.26
N PRO A 454 18.42 -23.32 3.88
CA PRO A 454 18.49 -24.58 3.15
C PRO A 454 17.25 -24.81 2.26
N VAL A 455 16.06 -24.49 2.77
CA VAL A 455 14.78 -24.58 2.06
C VAL A 455 14.78 -23.66 0.85
N THR A 456 15.14 -22.39 1.02
CA THR A 456 15.05 -21.44 -0.09
C THR A 456 16.15 -21.61 -1.12
N ARG A 457 17.36 -22.00 -0.70
CA ARG A 457 18.43 -22.42 -1.61
C ARG A 457 17.97 -23.59 -2.48
N PHE A 458 17.47 -24.66 -1.85
CA PHE A 458 17.01 -25.84 -2.57
C PHE A 458 15.97 -25.48 -3.63
N LEU A 459 14.96 -24.68 -3.26
CA LEU A 459 13.90 -24.25 -4.18
C LEU A 459 14.49 -23.47 -5.37
N ARG A 460 15.37 -22.49 -5.12
CA ARG A 460 15.99 -21.68 -6.18
C ARG A 460 16.84 -22.49 -7.16
N GLU A 461 17.39 -23.62 -6.73
CA GLU A 461 18.20 -24.51 -7.56
C GLU A 461 17.36 -25.43 -8.47
N GLN A 462 16.03 -25.51 -8.26
CA GLN A 462 15.16 -26.34 -9.08
C GLN A 462 14.80 -25.68 -10.41
N SER A 463 14.67 -26.48 -11.46
CA SER A 463 14.19 -26.01 -12.76
C SER A 463 12.71 -25.60 -12.68
N GLN A 464 12.44 -24.33 -12.98
CA GLN A 464 11.08 -23.83 -13.17
C GLN A 464 10.53 -24.29 -14.54
N PRO A 465 9.19 -24.45 -14.68
CA PRO A 465 8.14 -24.03 -13.75
C PRO A 465 7.78 -25.04 -12.66
N TYR A 466 7.59 -24.55 -11.43
CA TYR A 466 6.95 -25.24 -10.31
C TYR A 466 6.22 -24.22 -9.44
N ARG A 467 5.39 -24.67 -8.49
CA ARG A 467 4.92 -23.84 -7.37
C ARG A 467 5.17 -24.50 -6.02
N VAL A 468 5.20 -23.63 -5.01
CA VAL A 468 5.31 -23.99 -3.60
C VAL A 468 3.98 -23.74 -2.90
N LEU A 469 3.59 -24.68 -2.05
CA LEU A 469 2.47 -24.54 -1.13
C LEU A 469 3.00 -24.58 0.30
N ALA A 470 2.79 -23.51 1.08
CA ALA A 470 3.04 -23.52 2.51
C ALA A 470 1.74 -23.82 3.26
N VAL A 471 1.71 -24.90 4.04
CA VAL A 471 0.48 -25.38 4.72
C VAL A 471 0.21 -24.68 6.06
N ASP A 472 1.09 -23.78 6.47
CA ASP A 472 0.88 -22.88 7.59
C ASP A 472 1.82 -21.66 7.47
N ASN A 473 1.45 -20.56 8.11
CA ASN A 473 2.22 -19.31 8.11
C ASN A 473 3.50 -19.36 8.93
N THR A 474 3.71 -20.43 9.71
CA THR A 474 4.92 -20.58 10.51
C THR A 474 6.04 -21.19 9.67
N ALA A 475 5.71 -22.07 8.71
CA ALA A 475 6.63 -22.74 7.81
C ALA A 475 7.25 -21.81 6.75
N PHE A 476 6.51 -20.79 6.31
CA PHE A 476 6.99 -19.80 5.35
C PHE A 476 6.11 -18.55 5.35
N ALA A 477 6.66 -17.40 5.77
CA ALA A 477 5.92 -16.14 5.78
C ALA A 477 5.41 -15.75 4.37
N PRO A 478 4.10 -15.48 4.19
CA PRO A 478 3.55 -15.08 2.88
C PRO A 478 4.19 -13.82 2.29
N SER A 479 4.28 -13.76 0.96
CA SER A 479 4.94 -12.70 0.18
C SER A 479 6.45 -12.49 0.45
N ALA A 480 7.03 -13.05 1.51
CA ALA A 480 8.49 -13.04 1.72
C ALA A 480 9.23 -13.88 0.66
N ASN A 481 8.52 -14.79 -0.03
CA ASN A 481 8.99 -15.58 -1.18
C ASN A 481 9.52 -14.69 -2.31
N LEU A 482 8.97 -13.47 -2.42
CA LEU A 482 9.34 -12.51 -3.45
C LEU A 482 10.81 -12.12 -3.37
N PHE A 483 11.42 -11.99 -2.18
CA PHE A 483 12.85 -11.68 -2.04
C PHE A 483 13.74 -12.65 -2.83
N GLN A 484 13.28 -13.89 -2.98
CA GLN A 484 14.03 -14.97 -3.62
C GLN A 484 13.33 -15.51 -4.88
N ARG A 485 12.30 -14.83 -5.37
CA ARG A 485 11.55 -15.18 -6.60
C ARG A 485 11.00 -16.61 -6.57
N ILE A 486 10.56 -17.05 -5.40
CA ILE A 486 9.95 -18.37 -5.22
C ILE A 486 8.44 -18.25 -5.54
N PRO A 487 7.91 -18.99 -6.52
CA PRO A 487 6.48 -18.94 -6.84
C PRO A 487 5.66 -19.74 -5.82
N VAL A 488 4.69 -19.08 -5.19
CA VAL A 488 3.78 -19.68 -4.22
C VAL A 488 2.32 -19.59 -4.71
N VAL A 489 1.49 -20.53 -4.22
CA VAL A 489 0.04 -20.51 -4.43
C VAL A 489 -0.64 -19.46 -3.55
N SER A 490 -0.04 -19.13 -2.41
CA SER A 490 -0.52 -18.13 -1.45
C SER A 490 0.09 -16.74 -1.71
N GLY A 491 -0.14 -15.82 -0.79
CA GLY A 491 0.40 -14.46 -0.83
C GLY A 491 -0.14 -13.63 0.32
N TYR A 492 0.30 -12.39 0.43
CA TYR A 492 -0.26 -11.41 1.35
C TYR A 492 -0.45 -10.08 0.63
N ASP A 493 -1.72 -9.72 0.43
CA ASP A 493 -2.22 -8.47 -0.13
C ASP A 493 -3.63 -8.21 0.43
N SER A 494 -4.03 -6.93 0.43
CA SER A 494 -5.38 -6.49 0.77
C SER A 494 -6.41 -6.70 -0.35
N VAL A 495 -5.96 -7.00 -1.58
CA VAL A 495 -6.81 -7.17 -2.76
C VAL A 495 -6.54 -8.54 -3.40
N GLU A 496 -7.40 -9.52 -3.10
CA GLU A 496 -7.30 -10.91 -3.59
C GLU A 496 -8.49 -11.27 -4.51
N ASP A 497 -8.22 -11.78 -5.72
CA ASP A 497 -9.28 -12.16 -6.68
C ASP A 497 -10.23 -13.22 -6.11
N GLN A 498 -11.54 -12.98 -6.21
CA GLN A 498 -12.55 -13.86 -5.60
C GLN A 498 -12.55 -15.28 -6.18
N HIS A 499 -12.29 -15.42 -7.49
CA HIS A 499 -12.34 -16.72 -8.13
C HIS A 499 -11.13 -17.55 -7.75
N TYR A 500 -9.95 -16.94 -7.77
CA TYR A 500 -8.72 -17.61 -7.36
C TYR A 500 -8.78 -18.03 -5.89
N VAL A 501 -9.29 -17.15 -5.03
CA VAL A 501 -9.49 -17.49 -3.62
C VAL A 501 -10.42 -18.70 -3.51
N ALA A 502 -11.58 -18.70 -4.18
CA ALA A 502 -12.54 -19.80 -4.14
C ALA A 502 -11.94 -21.15 -4.59
N LEU A 503 -11.07 -21.16 -5.62
CA LEU A 503 -10.37 -22.35 -6.07
C LEU A 503 -9.39 -22.87 -5.01
N VAL A 504 -8.59 -21.97 -4.42
CA VAL A 504 -7.60 -22.36 -3.40
C VAL A 504 -8.27 -22.77 -2.08
N SER A 505 -9.44 -22.23 -1.74
CA SER A 505 -10.23 -22.65 -0.58
C SER A 505 -10.55 -24.16 -0.60
N LEU A 506 -10.62 -24.79 -1.78
CA LEU A 506 -10.88 -26.23 -1.93
C LEU A 506 -9.77 -27.11 -1.33
N LEU A 507 -8.59 -26.55 -1.06
CA LEU A 507 -7.47 -27.24 -0.41
C LEU A 507 -7.67 -27.46 1.10
N SER A 508 -8.67 -26.83 1.73
CA SER A 508 -8.92 -26.90 3.17
C SER A 508 -10.33 -27.42 3.47
N LYS A 509 -10.50 -28.28 4.50
CA LYS A 509 -11.81 -28.80 4.96
C LYS A 509 -12.58 -27.80 5.81
N ASP A 510 -11.88 -26.94 6.52
CA ASP A 510 -12.45 -25.81 7.26
C ASP A 510 -11.80 -24.53 6.75
N PRO A 511 -12.21 -24.04 5.56
CA PRO A 511 -11.65 -22.80 5.03
C PRO A 511 -11.75 -21.67 6.07
N ALA A 512 -12.81 -21.72 6.91
CA ALA A 512 -13.13 -20.77 7.96
C ALA A 512 -12.28 -20.93 9.23
N ALA A 513 -11.42 -21.94 9.33
CA ALA A 513 -10.56 -22.15 10.50
C ALA A 513 -9.58 -20.99 10.73
N GLY A 514 -9.06 -20.37 9.65
CA GLY A 514 -8.17 -19.20 9.73
C GLY A 514 -8.85 -17.95 10.32
N LEU A 515 -10.19 -17.92 10.38
CA LEU A 515 -10.99 -16.80 10.85
C LEU A 515 -11.14 -16.77 12.38
N ARG A 516 -11.13 -17.94 13.02
CA ARG A 516 -11.44 -18.08 14.45
C ARG A 516 -10.39 -17.43 15.37
N GLU A 517 -9.21 -17.11 14.83
CA GLU A 517 -8.13 -16.45 15.56
C GLU A 517 -8.37 -14.94 15.77
N PHE A 518 -9.29 -14.33 14.99
CA PHE A 518 -9.68 -12.92 15.12
C PHE A 518 -11.00 -12.73 15.92
N GLY A 519 -11.45 -13.76 16.63
CA GLY A 519 -12.66 -13.75 17.46
C GLY A 519 -13.84 -14.49 16.84
N ASP A 520 -15.01 -14.40 17.50
CA ASP A 520 -16.25 -15.08 17.12
C ASP A 520 -16.91 -14.38 15.91
N GLN A 521 -16.32 -14.54 14.72
CA GLN A 521 -16.76 -13.88 13.48
C GLN A 521 -17.31 -14.89 12.48
N ALA A 522 -18.48 -15.46 12.78
CA ALA A 522 -19.26 -16.32 11.87
C ALA A 522 -19.78 -15.61 10.59
N ALA A 523 -19.25 -14.43 10.24
CA ALA A 523 -19.72 -13.58 9.17
C ALA A 523 -18.73 -13.45 7.99
N LEU A 524 -17.46 -13.81 8.15
CA LEU A 524 -16.44 -13.65 7.11
C LEU A 524 -16.59 -14.71 6.00
N PRO A 525 -16.15 -14.43 4.74
CA PRO A 525 -16.09 -15.44 3.69
C PRO A 525 -15.28 -16.64 4.19
N PRO A 526 -15.58 -17.87 3.73
CA PRO A 526 -14.94 -19.08 4.23
C PRO A 526 -13.42 -18.95 4.29
N THR A 527 -12.74 -18.33 3.32
CA THR A 527 -11.32 -17.97 3.44
C THR A 527 -11.17 -16.45 3.59
N SER A 528 -10.63 -15.95 4.72
CA SER A 528 -10.35 -14.51 4.86
C SER A 528 -9.23 -14.04 3.96
N PHE A 529 -8.18 -14.85 3.80
CA PHE A 529 -7.01 -14.55 2.99
C PHE A 529 -6.34 -15.84 2.56
N VAL A 530 -5.91 -15.97 1.29
CA VAL A 530 -5.10 -17.13 0.83
C VAL A 530 -3.71 -17.16 1.49
N LYS A 531 -3.41 -16.16 2.32
CA LYS A 531 -2.21 -16.14 3.17
C LYS A 531 -2.09 -17.38 4.06
N GLU A 532 -3.19 -17.96 4.55
CA GLU A 532 -3.17 -19.13 5.45
C GLU A 532 -3.96 -20.31 4.90
N ILE A 533 -3.27 -21.27 4.26
CA ILE A 533 -3.87 -22.56 3.91
C ILE A 533 -3.60 -23.49 5.10
N ARG A 534 -4.31 -23.29 6.22
CA ARG A 534 -4.10 -24.05 7.47
C ARG A 534 -4.39 -25.53 7.23
N ALA A 535 -3.31 -26.29 7.13
CA ALA A 535 -3.26 -27.68 6.80
C ALA A 535 -3.89 -28.04 5.44
N PHE A 536 -3.13 -28.81 4.67
CA PHE A 536 -3.65 -29.69 3.62
C PHE A 536 -4.45 -30.83 4.28
N ASP A 537 -5.48 -30.50 5.05
CA ASP A 537 -6.24 -31.47 5.85
C ASP A 537 -7.14 -32.38 4.98
N ARG A 538 -7.25 -32.08 3.68
CA ARG A 538 -7.93 -32.87 2.65
C ARG A 538 -6.93 -33.50 1.67
N LEU A 539 -6.41 -34.69 1.96
CA LEU A 539 -5.68 -35.50 0.97
C LEU A 539 -6.48 -35.74 -0.32
N GLU A 540 -7.81 -35.72 -0.25
CA GLU A 540 -8.67 -35.79 -1.45
C GLU A 540 -8.49 -34.58 -2.38
N ALA A 541 -8.02 -33.42 -1.89
CA ALA A 541 -7.77 -32.19 -2.66
C ALA A 541 -6.40 -32.15 -3.35
N LEU A 542 -5.64 -33.25 -3.32
CA LEU A 542 -4.41 -33.42 -4.11
C LEU A 542 -4.57 -33.09 -5.61
N PRO A 543 -5.69 -33.42 -6.29
CA PRO A 543 -5.92 -33.00 -7.67
C PRO A 543 -5.93 -31.48 -7.85
N VAL A 544 -6.40 -30.70 -6.88
CA VAL A 544 -6.38 -29.23 -6.93
C VAL A 544 -4.95 -28.70 -6.75
N ALA A 545 -4.15 -29.31 -5.88
CA ALA A 545 -2.73 -28.97 -5.75
C ALA A 545 -1.95 -29.31 -7.04
N ALA A 546 -2.23 -30.48 -7.63
CA ALA A 546 -1.67 -30.90 -8.90
C ALA A 546 -2.02 -29.91 -10.01
N LEU A 547 -3.31 -29.54 -10.13
CA LEU A 547 -3.82 -28.52 -11.05
C LEU A 547 -3.07 -27.19 -10.93
N LEU A 548 -2.77 -26.76 -9.70
CA LEU A 548 -2.05 -25.52 -9.40
C LEU A 548 -0.52 -25.64 -9.59
N ASN A 549 -0.04 -26.72 -10.20
CA ASN A 549 1.38 -26.96 -10.46
C ASN A 549 2.22 -26.96 -9.15
N VAL A 550 1.62 -27.35 -8.03
CA VAL A 550 2.31 -27.49 -6.75
C VAL A 550 3.22 -28.70 -6.80
N ARG A 551 4.53 -28.47 -6.84
CA ARG A 551 5.54 -29.53 -6.78
C ARG A 551 6.18 -29.64 -5.41
N TYR A 552 6.30 -28.53 -4.70
CA TYR A 552 6.92 -28.51 -3.37
C TYR A 552 5.93 -28.04 -2.31
N VAL A 553 5.95 -28.71 -1.17
CA VAL A 553 5.10 -28.38 -0.03
C VAL A 553 5.97 -28.11 1.19
N LEU A 554 5.74 -26.98 1.86
CA LEU A 554 6.41 -26.57 3.09
C LEU A 554 5.46 -26.77 4.27
N SER A 555 5.94 -27.44 5.31
CA SER A 555 5.13 -27.78 6.49
C SER A 555 5.95 -27.73 7.77
N SER A 556 5.35 -27.24 8.85
CA SER A 556 5.91 -27.35 10.21
C SER A 556 5.69 -28.75 10.81
N GLU A 557 4.66 -29.46 10.34
CA GLU A 557 4.29 -30.81 10.79
C GLU A 557 4.63 -31.89 9.73
N PRO A 558 4.82 -33.16 10.12
CA PRO A 558 5.04 -34.24 9.16
C PRO A 558 3.84 -34.45 8.23
N LEU A 559 4.08 -34.57 6.92
CA LEU A 559 3.07 -34.92 5.93
C LEU A 559 3.13 -36.44 5.60
N PRO A 560 1.97 -37.10 5.41
CA PRO A 560 1.92 -38.50 5.01
C PRO A 560 2.24 -38.68 3.51
N ALA A 561 2.27 -39.93 3.04
CA ALA A 561 2.29 -40.21 1.60
C ALA A 561 1.11 -39.50 0.89
N PRO A 562 1.26 -39.04 -0.37
CA PRO A 562 2.36 -39.31 -1.31
C PRO A 562 3.53 -38.30 -1.25
N PHE A 563 3.61 -37.46 -0.22
CA PHE A 563 4.65 -36.44 -0.11
C PHE A 563 6.02 -37.05 0.24
N GLU A 564 7.03 -36.79 -0.57
CA GLU A 564 8.39 -37.29 -0.36
C GLU A 564 9.25 -36.22 0.34
N LEU A 565 9.73 -36.51 1.55
CA LEU A 565 10.59 -35.58 2.29
C LEU A 565 11.92 -35.37 1.55
N ARG A 566 12.28 -34.10 1.31
CA ARG A 566 13.54 -33.70 0.68
C ARG A 566 14.46 -32.98 1.65
N ILE A 567 13.90 -32.15 2.53
CA ILE A 567 14.62 -31.48 3.62
C ILE A 567 13.87 -31.71 4.91
N ASP A 568 14.56 -32.30 5.90
CA ASP A 568 14.08 -32.38 7.28
C ASP A 568 14.65 -31.21 8.09
N GLY A 569 13.79 -30.54 8.85
CA GLY A 569 14.11 -29.31 9.56
C GLY A 569 12.87 -28.71 10.25
N SER A 570 13.01 -27.49 10.78
CA SER A 570 11.89 -26.72 11.37
C SER A 570 10.79 -26.44 10.35
N THR A 571 11.18 -26.02 9.15
CA THR A 571 10.36 -26.11 7.94
C THR A 571 10.78 -27.36 7.18
N ARG A 572 9.89 -28.35 7.10
CA ARG A 572 10.09 -29.52 6.25
C ARG A 572 9.70 -29.17 4.82
N LEU A 573 10.54 -29.59 3.87
CA LEU A 573 10.25 -29.47 2.44
C LEU A 573 9.96 -30.86 1.89
N TYR A 574 8.78 -30.99 1.30
CA TYR A 574 8.33 -32.19 0.61
C TYR A 574 8.23 -31.94 -0.90
N GLU A 575 8.50 -32.99 -1.69
CA GLU A 575 8.14 -33.05 -3.10
C GLU A 575 6.84 -33.84 -3.28
N TYR A 576 5.95 -33.31 -4.13
CA TYR A 576 4.74 -33.98 -4.56
C TYR A 576 4.93 -34.53 -5.97
N PRO A 577 5.09 -35.87 -6.15
CA PRO A 577 5.49 -36.45 -7.44
C PRO A 577 4.40 -36.40 -8.52
N SER A 578 3.14 -36.13 -8.14
CA SER A 578 2.01 -36.10 -9.09
C SER A 578 1.58 -34.68 -9.48
N ALA A 579 2.48 -33.69 -9.33
CA ALA A 579 2.24 -32.34 -9.81
C ALA A 579 1.99 -32.31 -11.32
N MET A 580 0.96 -31.59 -11.78
CA MET A 580 0.77 -31.38 -13.22
C MET A 580 1.79 -30.38 -13.77
N PRO A 581 2.16 -30.50 -15.07
CA PRO A 581 2.88 -29.45 -15.77
C PRO A 581 2.15 -28.11 -15.66
N ARG A 582 2.91 -27.00 -15.69
CA ARG A 582 2.35 -25.64 -15.60
C ARG A 582 1.42 -25.29 -16.76
N ALA A 583 1.71 -25.83 -17.95
CA ALA A 583 0.80 -25.83 -19.08
C ALA A 583 0.58 -27.27 -19.53
N TYR A 584 -0.66 -27.64 -19.82
CA TYR A 584 -1.00 -28.97 -20.29
C TYR A 584 -2.20 -28.90 -21.24
N ALA A 585 -2.42 -29.95 -22.02
CA ALA A 585 -3.53 -30.04 -22.97
C ALA A 585 -4.37 -31.28 -22.71
N THR A 586 -5.70 -31.15 -22.83
CA THR A 586 -6.63 -32.27 -22.74
C THR A 586 -7.74 -32.16 -23.78
N CYS A 587 -8.15 -33.29 -24.35
CA CYS A 587 -9.31 -33.38 -25.22
C CYS A 587 -10.62 -33.41 -24.41
N ALA A 588 -10.58 -33.77 -23.13
CA ALA A 588 -11.75 -33.82 -22.27
C ALA A 588 -11.99 -32.46 -21.60
N TYR A 589 -12.94 -31.71 -22.14
CA TYR A 589 -13.40 -30.46 -21.54
C TYR A 589 -14.90 -30.31 -21.70
N HIS A 590 -15.54 -29.66 -20.74
CA HIS A 590 -16.96 -29.40 -20.78
C HIS A 590 -17.29 -28.02 -20.22
N TRP A 591 -18.41 -27.48 -20.70
CA TRP A 591 -18.88 -26.16 -20.34
C TRP A 591 -19.75 -26.21 -19.09
N VAL A 592 -19.39 -25.41 -18.08
CA VAL A 592 -20.14 -25.23 -16.83
C VAL A 592 -20.73 -23.82 -16.76
N ASP A 593 -21.84 -23.68 -16.04
CA ASP A 593 -22.37 -22.35 -15.75
C ASP A 593 -21.43 -21.60 -14.79
N PRO A 594 -21.37 -20.26 -14.85
CA PRO A 594 -20.60 -19.46 -13.91
C PRO A 594 -20.89 -19.83 -12.46
N PRO A 595 -19.88 -19.76 -11.57
CA PRO A 595 -20.05 -20.18 -10.19
C PRO A 595 -21.13 -19.35 -9.49
N ARG A 596 -21.86 -20.02 -8.59
CA ARG A 596 -22.92 -19.34 -7.82
C ARG A 596 -22.29 -18.30 -6.91
N ARG A 597 -23.01 -17.20 -6.72
CA ARG A 597 -22.72 -16.25 -5.65
C ARG A 597 -23.56 -16.63 -4.44
N SER A 598 -22.95 -16.59 -3.26
CA SER A 598 -23.65 -16.76 -1.99
C SER A 598 -24.66 -15.62 -1.77
N GLU A 599 -25.53 -15.75 -0.78
CA GLU A 599 -26.43 -14.65 -0.35
C GLU A 599 -25.66 -13.36 0.02
N ARG A 600 -24.39 -13.52 0.41
CA ARG A 600 -23.46 -12.45 0.79
C ARG A 600 -22.52 -12.01 -0.34
N GLY A 601 -22.68 -12.58 -1.54
CA GLY A 601 -22.02 -12.13 -2.76
C GLY A 601 -20.66 -12.75 -3.08
N TRP A 602 -20.08 -13.58 -2.20
CA TRP A 602 -18.83 -14.31 -2.49
C TRP A 602 -19.04 -15.43 -3.50
N ILE A 603 -17.98 -15.79 -4.22
CA ILE A 603 -17.98 -16.90 -5.17
C ILE A 603 -17.89 -18.24 -4.43
N GLU A 604 -18.80 -19.15 -4.74
CA GLU A 604 -18.83 -20.50 -4.17
C GLU A 604 -18.58 -21.54 -5.27
N LEU A 605 -17.57 -22.38 -5.04
CA LEU A 605 -17.34 -23.61 -5.80
C LEU A 605 -17.88 -24.80 -5.03
N ASP A 606 -18.40 -25.80 -5.76
CA ASP A 606 -18.93 -27.02 -5.15
C ASP A 606 -17.81 -27.91 -4.62
N GLY A 607 -17.50 -27.78 -3.32
CA GLY A 607 -16.48 -28.60 -2.67
C GLY A 607 -16.80 -30.10 -2.57
N SER A 608 -18.02 -30.53 -2.90
CA SER A 608 -18.37 -31.96 -2.97
C SER A 608 -17.79 -32.64 -4.23
N ARG A 609 -17.53 -31.86 -5.28
CA ARG A 609 -16.92 -32.31 -6.53
C ARG A 609 -15.60 -31.55 -6.75
N LEU A 610 -14.50 -32.18 -6.39
CA LEU A 610 -13.18 -31.60 -6.59
C LEU A 610 -12.81 -31.55 -8.08
N PRO A 611 -12.18 -30.46 -8.55
CA PRO A 611 -11.66 -30.35 -9.91
C PRO A 611 -10.76 -31.51 -10.30
N ASP A 612 -11.05 -32.12 -11.45
CA ASP A 612 -10.18 -33.11 -12.10
C ASP A 612 -9.33 -32.39 -13.16
N PRO A 613 -7.99 -32.31 -13.02
CA PRO A 613 -7.12 -31.66 -14.00
C PRO A 613 -7.29 -32.20 -15.41
N LEU A 614 -7.66 -33.48 -15.57
CA LEU A 614 -7.78 -34.13 -16.88
C LEU A 614 -9.14 -33.90 -17.55
N ASN A 615 -10.15 -33.46 -16.80
CA ASN A 615 -11.48 -33.13 -17.32
C ASN A 615 -11.79 -31.65 -17.05
N VAL A 616 -11.42 -30.80 -18.01
CA VAL A 616 -11.40 -29.36 -17.81
C VAL A 616 -12.81 -28.77 -17.82
N GLU A 617 -13.11 -28.00 -16.77
CA GLU A 617 -14.33 -27.23 -16.63
C GLU A 617 -14.11 -25.82 -17.17
N LEU A 618 -14.80 -25.47 -18.26
CA LEU A 618 -14.75 -24.13 -18.87
C LEU A 618 -16.00 -23.34 -18.51
N GLU A 619 -15.82 -22.12 -18.02
CA GLU A 619 -16.95 -21.25 -17.69
C GLU A 619 -17.65 -20.72 -18.95
N ARG A 620 -18.97 -20.95 -19.03
CA ARG A 620 -19.79 -20.46 -20.14
C ARG A 620 -19.87 -18.93 -20.13
N PRO A 621 -19.68 -18.27 -21.29
CA PRO A 621 -19.90 -16.84 -21.39
C PRO A 621 -21.40 -16.55 -21.30
N PRO A 622 -21.82 -15.48 -20.60
CA PRO A 622 -23.22 -15.10 -20.53
C PRO A 622 -23.83 -14.89 -21.92
N GLY A 623 -24.92 -15.59 -22.23
CA GLY A 623 -25.66 -15.43 -23.48
C GLY A 623 -25.05 -16.09 -24.72
N VAL A 624 -23.99 -16.90 -24.56
CA VAL A 624 -23.39 -17.68 -25.66
C VAL A 624 -23.91 -19.12 -25.62
N ALA A 625 -24.28 -19.64 -26.79
CA ALA A 625 -24.73 -21.03 -26.92
C ALA A 625 -23.58 -22.00 -26.59
N PRO A 626 -23.86 -23.21 -26.07
CA PRO A 626 -22.82 -24.16 -25.71
C PRO A 626 -21.99 -24.53 -26.96
N GLU A 627 -20.69 -24.27 -26.92
CA GLU A 627 -19.76 -24.84 -27.90
C GLU A 627 -19.62 -26.36 -27.65
N PRO A 628 -19.26 -27.15 -28.67
CA PRO A 628 -19.08 -28.59 -28.49
C PRO A 628 -18.03 -28.88 -27.41
N SER A 629 -18.44 -29.67 -26.41
CA SER A 629 -17.55 -30.25 -25.40
C SER A 629 -16.59 -31.23 -26.08
N GLY A 630 -15.34 -31.24 -25.63
CA GLY A 630 -14.37 -32.22 -26.07
C GLY A 630 -14.60 -33.57 -25.39
N ALA A 631 -14.50 -34.65 -26.15
CA ALA A 631 -14.55 -36.01 -25.63
C ALA A 631 -13.15 -36.49 -25.24
N ALA A 632 -13.07 -37.40 -24.26
CA ALA A 632 -11.83 -38.10 -23.94
C ALA A 632 -11.42 -39.01 -25.10
N ASP A 633 -10.73 -38.46 -26.09
CA ASP A 633 -10.15 -39.22 -27.19
C ASP A 633 -8.70 -39.59 -26.87
N ALA A 634 -8.26 -40.78 -27.28
CA ALA A 634 -6.97 -41.39 -26.91
C ALA A 634 -5.74 -40.73 -27.58
N GLY A 635 -5.92 -39.62 -28.30
CA GLY A 635 -4.84 -38.86 -28.93
C GLY A 635 -4.16 -37.97 -27.90
N GLY A 636 -2.99 -38.39 -27.40
CA GLY A 636 -2.17 -37.55 -26.53
C GLY A 636 -1.82 -36.22 -27.19
N ALA A 637 -1.88 -35.13 -26.42
CA ALA A 637 -1.43 -33.81 -26.84
C ALA A 637 -0.11 -33.47 -26.15
N ILE A 638 0.86 -32.98 -26.91
CA ILE A 638 2.11 -32.42 -26.38
C ILE A 638 1.85 -30.93 -26.13
N CYS A 639 2.19 -30.45 -24.94
CA CYS A 639 2.03 -29.05 -24.54
C CYS A 639 3.28 -28.63 -23.78
N GLU A 640 4.06 -27.71 -24.35
CA GLU A 640 5.34 -27.27 -23.80
C GLU A 640 5.44 -25.75 -23.78
N ILE A 641 5.93 -25.20 -22.67
CA ILE A 641 6.20 -23.76 -22.56
C ILE A 641 7.56 -23.48 -23.21
N ARG A 642 7.56 -22.70 -24.31
CA ARG A 642 8.78 -22.26 -25.00
C ARG A 642 9.46 -21.10 -24.30
N SER A 643 8.67 -20.14 -23.84
CA SER A 643 9.14 -18.97 -23.11
C SER A 643 8.12 -18.52 -22.07
N TYR A 644 8.62 -18.00 -20.96
CA TYR A 644 7.80 -17.54 -19.84
C TYR A 644 8.45 -16.30 -19.22
N SER A 645 7.72 -15.19 -19.22
CA SER A 645 8.05 -13.97 -18.47
C SER A 645 6.87 -13.53 -17.61
N ALA A 646 7.01 -12.44 -16.86
CA ALA A 646 5.93 -11.94 -16.03
C ALA A 646 4.69 -11.56 -16.87
N GLN A 647 4.89 -11.05 -18.09
CA GLN A 647 3.80 -10.51 -18.90
C GLN A 647 3.49 -11.32 -20.16
N ALA A 648 4.30 -12.32 -20.49
CA ALA A 648 4.14 -13.08 -21.71
C ALA A 648 4.46 -14.56 -21.49
N VAL A 649 3.72 -15.42 -22.17
CA VAL A 649 3.98 -16.86 -22.22
C VAL A 649 3.72 -17.37 -23.63
N GLU A 650 4.64 -18.18 -24.13
CA GLU A 650 4.52 -18.87 -25.41
C GLU A 650 4.45 -20.37 -25.16
N ILE A 651 3.40 -21.00 -25.66
CA ILE A 651 3.10 -22.42 -25.47
C ILE A 651 3.02 -23.07 -26.85
N GLU A 652 3.82 -24.10 -27.06
CA GLU A 652 3.73 -24.96 -28.24
C GLU A 652 2.81 -26.14 -27.95
N VAL A 653 1.89 -26.41 -28.87
CA VAL A 653 0.89 -27.47 -28.75
C VAL A 653 0.91 -28.32 -30.00
N ARG A 654 0.94 -29.64 -29.82
CA ARG A 654 0.78 -30.61 -30.90
C ARG A 654 -0.29 -31.62 -30.51
N ALA A 655 -1.42 -31.60 -31.20
CA ALA A 655 -2.57 -32.42 -30.88
C ALA A 655 -3.18 -33.05 -32.14
N GLN A 656 -3.63 -34.30 -32.04
CA GLN A 656 -4.28 -35.01 -33.14
C GLN A 656 -5.77 -34.66 -33.30
N SER A 657 -6.37 -34.15 -32.22
CA SER A 657 -7.76 -33.71 -32.13
C SER A 657 -7.80 -32.32 -31.51
N ALA A 658 -8.92 -31.62 -31.66
CA ALA A 658 -9.13 -30.36 -30.94
C ALA A 658 -9.02 -30.59 -29.43
N CYS A 659 -8.31 -29.71 -28.72
CA CYS A 659 -8.01 -29.84 -27.31
C CYS A 659 -8.13 -28.50 -26.58
N CYS A 660 -8.32 -28.56 -25.27
CA CYS A 660 -8.22 -27.42 -24.37
C CYS A 660 -6.81 -27.36 -23.78
N VAL A 661 -6.15 -26.22 -23.95
CA VAL A 661 -4.83 -25.94 -23.41
C VAL A 661 -5.00 -25.10 -22.15
N VAL A 662 -4.65 -25.67 -21.00
CA VAL A 662 -4.75 -24.99 -19.70
C VAL A 662 -3.37 -24.50 -19.30
N LEU A 663 -3.31 -23.25 -18.86
CA LEU A 663 -2.16 -22.68 -18.16
C LEU A 663 -2.58 -22.48 -16.71
N SER A 664 -1.88 -23.13 -15.78
CA SER A 664 -2.22 -23.09 -14.35
C SER A 664 -2.00 -21.73 -13.68
N ASP A 665 -1.87 -20.64 -14.42
CA ASP A 665 -1.85 -19.28 -13.88
C ASP A 665 -3.24 -18.73 -13.67
N ALA A 666 -3.38 -17.85 -12.68
CA ALA A 666 -4.63 -17.15 -12.44
C ALA A 666 -5.09 -16.38 -13.69
N TYR A 667 -6.39 -16.44 -13.94
CA TYR A 667 -7.09 -15.62 -14.92
C TYR A 667 -7.22 -14.19 -14.37
N ALA A 668 -6.98 -13.21 -15.22
CA ALA A 668 -7.27 -11.81 -14.93
C ALA A 668 -7.71 -11.09 -16.21
N ASP A 669 -8.58 -10.11 -16.06
CA ASP A 669 -8.94 -9.24 -17.17
C ASP A 669 -7.69 -8.44 -17.63
N GLY A 670 -7.43 -8.44 -18.93
CA GLY A 670 -6.26 -7.79 -19.53
C GLY A 670 -5.24 -8.75 -20.14
N TRP A 671 -5.38 -10.07 -19.93
CA TRP A 671 -4.68 -11.05 -20.77
C TRP A 671 -5.32 -11.12 -22.16
N GLU A 672 -4.49 -11.03 -23.20
CA GLU A 672 -4.85 -11.21 -24.61
C GLU A 672 -4.12 -12.47 -25.11
N ALA A 673 -4.74 -13.28 -25.99
CA ALA A 673 -4.10 -14.45 -26.58
C ALA A 673 -4.18 -14.46 -28.11
N THR A 674 -3.18 -15.09 -28.73
CA THR A 674 -3.20 -15.42 -30.16
C THR A 674 -2.87 -16.89 -30.37
N LEU A 675 -3.49 -17.49 -31.39
CA LEU A 675 -3.19 -18.81 -31.91
C LEU A 675 -2.60 -18.61 -33.32
N ASP A 676 -1.33 -18.96 -33.50
CA ASP A 676 -0.55 -18.72 -34.74
C ASP A 676 -0.66 -17.27 -35.24
N GLY A 677 -0.62 -16.30 -34.32
CA GLY A 677 -0.72 -14.87 -34.59
C GLY A 677 -2.14 -14.34 -34.81
N SER A 678 -3.15 -15.21 -34.85
CA SER A 678 -4.56 -14.80 -34.94
C SER A 678 -5.18 -14.66 -33.55
N PRO A 679 -5.90 -13.57 -33.22
CA PRO A 679 -6.52 -13.40 -31.92
C PRO A 679 -7.46 -14.55 -31.55
N VAL A 680 -7.31 -15.09 -30.35
CA VAL A 680 -8.18 -16.13 -29.78
C VAL A 680 -8.62 -15.72 -28.39
N ARG A 681 -9.80 -16.19 -27.97
CA ARG A 681 -10.33 -15.89 -26.65
C ARG A 681 -9.63 -16.74 -25.58
N ILE A 682 -9.34 -16.11 -24.44
CA ILE A 682 -8.94 -16.82 -23.23
C ILE A 682 -10.20 -17.20 -22.47
N GLU A 683 -10.36 -18.49 -22.23
CA GLU A 683 -11.41 -19.06 -21.40
C GLU A 683 -10.96 -19.16 -19.95
N ARG A 684 -11.94 -19.14 -19.04
CA ARG A 684 -11.72 -19.32 -17.61
C ARG A 684 -11.94 -20.79 -17.26
N ALA A 685 -10.86 -21.47 -16.92
CA ALA A 685 -10.86 -22.88 -16.52
C ALA A 685 -10.93 -23.02 -15.00
N PHE A 686 -11.74 -23.97 -14.51
CA PHE A 686 -11.93 -24.24 -13.08
C PHE A 686 -12.25 -22.98 -12.26
N GLY A 687 -12.99 -22.04 -12.86
CA GLY A 687 -13.35 -20.75 -12.28
C GLY A 687 -12.20 -19.72 -12.18
N ALA A 688 -10.93 -20.12 -12.19
CA ALA A 688 -9.84 -19.21 -11.83
C ALA A 688 -8.58 -19.26 -12.70
N LEU A 689 -8.44 -20.22 -13.60
CA LEU A 689 -7.23 -20.43 -14.41
C LEU A 689 -7.46 -20.05 -15.88
N ARG A 690 -6.38 -19.89 -16.65
CA ARG A 690 -6.45 -19.54 -18.07
C ARG A 690 -6.50 -20.78 -18.96
N ALA A 691 -7.35 -20.76 -19.98
CA ALA A 691 -7.37 -21.78 -21.02
C ALA A 691 -7.60 -21.21 -22.42
N VAL A 692 -7.15 -21.92 -23.44
CA VAL A 692 -7.41 -21.62 -24.85
C VAL A 692 -7.83 -22.90 -25.56
N LEU A 693 -8.90 -22.83 -26.35
CA LEU A 693 -9.30 -23.92 -27.24
C LEU A 693 -8.38 -23.93 -28.46
N CYS A 694 -7.77 -25.08 -28.73
CA CYS A 694 -6.82 -25.29 -29.81
C CYS A 694 -7.37 -26.35 -30.78
N PRO A 695 -7.40 -26.09 -32.10
CA PRO A 695 -7.74 -27.11 -33.08
C PRO A 695 -6.65 -28.19 -33.17
N ALA A 696 -6.95 -29.26 -33.91
CA ALA A 696 -5.98 -30.30 -34.22
C ALA A 696 -4.86 -29.76 -35.13
N GLY A 697 -3.62 -30.11 -34.83
CA GLY A 697 -2.45 -29.64 -35.55
C GLY A 697 -1.27 -29.30 -34.62
N GLU A 698 -0.28 -28.64 -35.21
CA GLU A 698 0.81 -27.99 -34.49
C GLU A 698 0.52 -26.48 -34.44
N HIS A 699 0.48 -25.92 -33.23
CA HIS A 699 0.09 -24.54 -33.01
C HIS A 699 0.99 -23.88 -31.97
N VAL A 700 1.11 -22.56 -32.06
CA VAL A 700 1.74 -21.72 -31.05
C VAL A 700 0.69 -20.80 -30.44
N ILE A 701 0.55 -20.87 -29.12
CA ILE A 701 -0.29 -19.97 -28.33
C ILE A 701 0.60 -18.93 -27.66
N GLU A 702 0.40 -17.66 -27.97
CA GLU A 702 1.02 -16.56 -27.24
C GLU A 702 -0.04 -15.89 -26.37
N MET A 703 0.21 -15.78 -25.06
CA MET A 703 -0.61 -14.94 -24.18
C MET A 703 0.22 -13.76 -23.66
N ARG A 704 -0.36 -12.56 -23.66
CA ARG A 704 0.29 -11.32 -23.21
C ARG A 704 -0.61 -10.51 -22.29
N TYR A 705 -0.07 -9.96 -21.21
CA TYR A 705 -0.81 -9.12 -20.28
C TYR A 705 -0.73 -7.64 -20.69
N ALA A 706 -1.81 -7.12 -21.28
CA ALA A 706 -1.90 -5.77 -21.84
C ALA A 706 -3.22 -5.06 -21.46
N PRO A 707 -3.50 -4.84 -20.16
CA PRO A 707 -4.77 -4.29 -19.70
C PRO A 707 -5.12 -2.93 -20.33
N HIS A 708 -6.34 -2.81 -20.86
CA HIS A 708 -6.84 -1.58 -21.48
C HIS A 708 -6.89 -0.41 -20.50
N SER A 709 -7.27 -0.65 -19.24
CA SER A 709 -7.35 0.38 -18.20
C SER A 709 -6.01 1.04 -17.90
N VAL A 710 -4.90 0.30 -17.97
CA VAL A 710 -3.54 0.89 -17.86
C VAL A 710 -3.23 1.77 -19.07
N ARG A 711 -3.48 1.28 -20.30
CA ARG A 711 -3.18 2.05 -21.52
C ARG A 711 -3.98 3.35 -21.58
N LEU A 712 -5.29 3.28 -21.35
CA LEU A 712 -6.18 4.44 -21.36
C LEU A 712 -5.90 5.37 -20.17
N GLY A 713 -5.69 4.79 -18.98
CA GLY A 713 -5.33 5.52 -17.78
C GLY A 713 -4.02 6.30 -17.96
N LEU A 714 -3.01 5.71 -18.62
CA LEU A 714 -1.75 6.38 -18.94
C LEU A 714 -1.96 7.61 -19.84
N TRP A 715 -2.70 7.48 -20.94
CA TRP A 715 -2.99 8.61 -21.83
C TRP A 715 -3.75 9.72 -21.12
N ALA A 716 -4.75 9.36 -20.31
CA ALA A 716 -5.53 10.32 -19.53
C ALA A 716 -4.66 11.02 -18.46
N SER A 717 -3.79 10.28 -17.77
CA SER A 717 -2.81 10.81 -16.82
C SER A 717 -1.84 11.78 -17.48
N VAL A 718 -1.28 11.44 -18.65
CA VAL A 718 -0.37 12.33 -19.41
C VAL A 718 -1.08 13.61 -19.80
N ALA A 719 -2.31 13.52 -20.34
CA ALA A 719 -3.11 14.70 -20.68
C ALA A 719 -3.40 15.57 -19.44
N GLY A 720 -3.74 14.95 -18.31
CA GLY A 720 -3.96 15.62 -17.03
C GLY A 720 -2.71 16.35 -16.54
N VAL A 721 -1.53 15.73 -16.61
CA VAL A 721 -0.25 16.35 -16.23
C VAL A 721 0.04 17.54 -17.13
N LEU A 722 -0.04 17.39 -18.45
CA LEU A 722 0.23 18.47 -19.41
C LEU A 722 -0.71 19.66 -19.17
N PHE A 723 -2.00 19.40 -18.94
CA PHE A 723 -2.98 20.44 -18.65
C PHE A 723 -2.67 21.15 -17.32
N CYS A 724 -2.35 20.39 -16.27
CA CYS A 724 -1.97 20.98 -14.98
C CYS A 724 -0.68 21.82 -15.06
N VAL A 725 0.31 21.37 -15.84
CA VAL A 725 1.54 22.12 -16.09
C VAL A 725 1.23 23.42 -16.84
N ALA A 726 0.42 23.36 -17.91
CA ALA A 726 0.00 24.54 -18.66
C ALA A 726 -0.67 25.58 -17.75
N LEU A 727 -1.61 25.16 -16.90
CA LEU A 727 -2.27 26.01 -15.91
C LEU A 727 -1.27 26.60 -14.88
N SER A 728 -0.28 25.81 -14.46
CA SER A 728 0.74 26.24 -13.49
C SER A 728 1.63 27.36 -14.04
N LEU A 729 1.88 27.37 -15.35
CA LEU A 729 2.70 28.36 -16.03
C LEU A 729 1.98 29.70 -16.30
N VAL A 730 0.65 29.73 -16.21
CA VAL A 730 -0.13 30.98 -16.39
C VAL A 730 0.30 32.03 -15.36
N LYS A 731 1.00 33.07 -15.84
CA LYS A 731 1.34 34.25 -15.03
C LYS A 731 0.08 35.10 -14.83
N ARG A 732 -0.02 35.71 -13.64
CA ARG A 732 -1.03 36.73 -13.38
C ARG A 732 -0.77 37.86 -14.37
N ARG A 733 -1.65 38.10 -15.34
CA ARG A 733 -1.66 39.37 -16.06
C ARG A 733 -1.96 40.42 -15.00
N THR A 734 -0.97 41.23 -14.63
CA THR A 734 -1.24 42.51 -13.97
C THR A 734 -2.20 43.26 -14.88
N PRO A 735 -3.32 43.81 -14.37
CA PRO A 735 -4.07 44.78 -15.15
C PRO A 735 -3.07 45.83 -15.62
N ALA A 736 -3.03 46.09 -16.93
CA ALA A 736 -2.26 47.21 -17.43
C ALA A 736 -2.77 48.46 -16.71
N ALA A 737 -1.91 49.10 -15.92
CA ALA A 737 -2.14 50.47 -15.50
C ALA A 737 -2.04 51.36 -16.75
N GLY A 738 -3.02 52.23 -16.96
CA GLY A 738 -3.16 53.11 -18.12
C GLY A 738 -4.25 52.59 -19.06
N ILE A 739 -5.30 53.36 -19.37
CA ILE A 739 -5.24 54.75 -19.82
C ILE A 739 -6.29 55.59 -19.07
N GLU A 740 -5.83 56.53 -18.25
CA GLU A 740 -6.54 57.80 -18.04
C GLU A 740 -6.50 58.57 -19.37
N ALA A 741 -7.65 59.05 -19.80
CA ALA A 741 -7.78 60.20 -20.69
C ALA A 741 -8.85 61.12 -20.07
#